data_AF-A0A8T5ELP6-F1
#
_entry.id   AF-A0A8T5ELP6-F1
#
_cell.length_a   1.000
_cell.length_b   1.000
_cell.length_c   1.000
_cell.angle_alpha   90.00
_cell.angle_beta   90.00
_cell.angle_gamma   90.00
#
_symmetry.space_group_name_H-M   'P 1'
#
loop_
_entity.id
_entity.type
_entity.pdbx_description
1 polymer ?
#
loop_
_entity_poly.entity_id
_entity_poly.type
_entity_poly.pdbx_seq_one_letter_code
_entity_poly.pdbx_strand_id
1 'polypeptide(L)'
;MSDNCEITGLSPEDVNLFANLHSQIVGKLELNTPSKESLMNYDKPLGHTISNHKFNTGDIKRKDSLINHLEKSISSKFKGSKLTPFGSSESGLSLKTGDLDLCLQLPGANQKKVVKRISGMLRGQGMEAVQALTRATVPIVKFTDPRSGKEVDISINNNLALHNTTLLKTYAKLDERVRQLAVCVKHWALHRNLSDAPGGTLSSYAWSVLVINHLIKSGIIPNLQSGNDRTIIKIGDKEYDITINEDAKVETRLNTTLAELLYSFFHTYATMDWETEIISIRNGSSLSRDEKGWMNETPSALDVVNSQKEKPPRMGEHHLSIEDPFNPDHDLSRVVRAVGELKIRDELLRATKLFGEGASWKNICETIDADRLKDMEPADIFHDLRDKSDDLVKEMLEKTKADMIEVEKVVQALDSERQSNVRMAKAMRGVIEETSDLRKEHKSIIINLKERNKEIDKVKTSRDKINSDIILPIHMIEDELAKVYTRLTEEIDIHRVPSLSREKVQFSWFLELQAMHGKAREASELHQRFIVLVTEQKKEIKALKLFETKHDEATTKLLEAEPLLKDKSINAGEAKSYDRRTQNIQRALRQRRGDLHKLRRENGRLEAWLRKKSGGHSHEKSRGRHQGKSRNNKSETKTKSSGPMTLGDISGLLSAIESEPTSKKEKRVSSKKAGMRKLGAIGSNRGTRGQYKKKER
;
A
#
# COMPACT_ATOMS: atom_id res chain seq x y z
N MET A 1 28.63 46.63 8.94
CA MET A 1 29.25 46.10 7.70
C MET A 1 29.29 44.60 7.90
N SER A 2 28.72 43.80 7.00
CA SER A 2 28.76 42.35 7.17
C SER A 2 30.21 41.87 7.00
N ASP A 3 30.76 41.14 7.96
CA ASP A 3 32.10 40.53 7.94
C ASP A 3 32.23 39.38 6.90
N ASN A 4 31.39 39.39 5.86
CA ASN A 4 31.37 38.37 4.82
C ASN A 4 32.54 38.57 3.85
N CYS A 5 33.07 37.47 3.31
CA CYS A 5 34.13 37.57 2.31
C CYS A 5 33.63 38.27 1.04
N GLU A 6 34.40 39.26 0.57
CA GLU A 6 34.08 40.01 -0.66
C GLU A 6 34.07 39.13 -1.94
N ILE A 7 34.88 38.07 -1.96
CA ILE A 7 35.00 37.17 -3.14
C ILE A 7 33.93 36.09 -3.11
N THR A 8 33.81 35.36 -2.00
CA THR A 8 32.92 34.19 -1.93
C THR A 8 31.54 34.49 -1.35
N GLY A 9 31.33 35.68 -0.75
CA GLY A 9 30.10 36.08 -0.06
C GLY A 9 29.84 35.37 1.28
N LEU A 10 30.63 34.34 1.59
CA LEU A 10 30.48 33.47 2.77
C LEU A 10 30.66 34.25 4.08
N SER A 11 29.89 33.87 5.09
CA SER A 11 30.07 34.35 6.47
C SER A 11 31.38 33.80 7.08
N PRO A 12 31.91 34.40 8.17
CA PRO A 12 33.09 33.86 8.86
C PRO A 12 32.92 32.40 9.32
N GLU A 13 31.70 32.01 9.72
CA GLU A 13 31.39 30.63 10.09
C GLU A 13 31.45 29.69 8.88
N ASP A 14 30.88 30.09 7.75
CA ASP A 14 30.89 29.30 6.51
C ASP A 14 32.29 29.24 5.89
N VAL A 15 33.10 30.29 6.01
CA VAL A 15 34.52 30.27 5.62
C VAL A 15 35.28 29.20 6.40
N ASN A 16 35.01 29.05 7.70
CA ASN A 16 35.63 27.98 8.49
C ASN A 16 35.10 26.60 8.09
N LEU A 17 33.81 26.49 7.77
CA LEU A 17 33.18 25.23 7.36
C LEU A 17 33.67 24.76 5.98
N PHE A 18 33.95 25.67 5.05
CA PHE A 18 34.39 25.41 3.68
C PHE A 18 35.80 25.97 3.41
N ALA A 19 36.71 25.81 4.37
CA ALA A 19 38.00 26.51 4.38
C ALA A 19 38.87 26.21 3.15
N ASN A 20 38.88 24.97 2.65
CA ASN A 20 39.69 24.58 1.50
C ASN A 20 39.07 25.10 0.20
N LEU A 21 37.75 24.97 0.05
CA LEU A 21 37.02 25.49 -1.10
C LEU A 21 37.11 27.01 -1.18
N HIS A 22 36.91 27.71 -0.07
CA HIS A 22 37.10 29.15 0.02
C HIS A 22 38.52 29.55 -0.39
N SER A 23 39.54 28.87 0.15
CA SER A 23 40.94 29.14 -0.21
C SER A 23 41.23 28.89 -1.70
N GLN A 24 40.59 27.88 -2.31
CA GLN A 24 40.73 27.61 -3.74
C GLN A 24 40.13 28.75 -4.57
N ILE A 25 38.90 29.18 -4.26
CA ILE A 25 38.21 30.25 -5.01
C ILE A 25 38.95 31.58 -4.90
N VAL A 26 39.54 31.87 -3.73
CA VAL A 26 40.33 33.09 -3.50
C VAL A 26 41.77 32.97 -4.07
N GLY A 27 42.14 31.82 -4.64
CA GLY A 27 43.46 31.60 -5.25
C GLY A 27 44.60 31.47 -4.23
N LYS A 28 44.30 31.08 -2.99
CA LYS A 28 45.26 30.92 -1.88
C LYS A 28 45.55 29.45 -1.53
N LEU A 29 44.88 28.50 -2.16
CA LEU A 29 45.08 27.08 -1.88
C LEU A 29 46.26 26.53 -2.67
N GLU A 30 47.29 26.06 -1.97
CA GLU A 30 48.39 25.31 -2.55
C GLU A 30 48.14 23.80 -2.40
N LEU A 31 48.20 23.07 -3.52
CA LEU A 31 48.05 21.62 -3.57
C LEU A 31 49.40 20.98 -3.91
N ASN A 32 50.11 20.50 -2.89
CA ASN A 32 51.36 19.79 -3.07
C ASN A 32 51.11 18.39 -3.66
N THR A 33 51.91 18.00 -4.65
CA THR A 33 51.86 16.64 -5.19
C THR A 33 52.76 15.73 -4.36
N PRO A 34 52.24 14.66 -3.75
CA PRO A 34 53.05 13.75 -2.95
C PRO A 34 54.03 12.97 -3.83
N SER A 35 55.23 12.70 -3.31
CA SER A 35 56.18 11.83 -3.98
C SER A 35 55.69 10.38 -4.02
N LYS A 36 56.16 9.58 -4.99
CA LYS A 36 55.83 8.15 -5.08
C LYS A 36 56.17 7.39 -3.80
N GLU A 37 57.32 7.70 -3.20
CA GLU A 37 57.74 7.10 -1.91
C GLU A 37 56.76 7.43 -0.78
N SER A 38 56.25 8.67 -0.74
CA SER A 38 55.24 9.08 0.25
C SER A 38 53.94 8.31 0.07
N LEU A 39 53.55 8.02 -1.18
CA LEU A 39 52.34 7.25 -1.49
C LEU A 39 52.44 5.78 -1.08
N MET A 40 53.64 5.18 -1.08
CA MET A 40 53.83 3.79 -0.62
C MET A 40 53.49 3.60 0.86
N ASN A 41 53.55 4.66 1.68
CA ASN A 41 53.17 4.61 3.10
C ASN A 41 51.68 4.30 3.31
N TYR A 42 50.84 4.47 2.29
CA TYR A 42 49.40 4.23 2.36
C TYR A 42 49.01 2.78 2.03
N ASP A 43 49.88 1.98 1.43
CA ASP A 43 49.55 0.61 1.00
C ASP A 43 49.05 -0.27 2.16
N LYS A 44 49.73 -0.22 3.31
CA LYS A 44 49.32 -0.96 4.52
C LYS A 44 47.98 -0.47 5.09
N PRO A 45 47.78 0.83 5.37
CA PRO A 45 46.47 1.36 5.82
C PRO A 45 45.32 1.04 4.87
N LEU A 46 45.52 1.20 3.56
CA LEU A 46 44.49 0.92 2.56
C LEU A 46 44.16 -0.58 2.52
N GLY A 47 45.17 -1.44 2.56
CA GLY A 47 44.99 -2.89 2.69
C GLY A 47 44.18 -3.28 3.94
N HIS A 48 44.41 -2.61 5.07
CA HIS A 48 43.63 -2.82 6.29
C HIS A 48 42.16 -2.42 6.10
N THR A 49 41.87 -1.24 5.55
CA THR A 49 40.50 -0.80 5.24
C THR A 49 39.78 -1.79 4.32
N ILE A 50 40.44 -2.25 3.26
CA ILE A 50 39.88 -3.24 2.32
C ILE A 50 39.59 -4.56 3.04
N SER A 51 40.52 -5.04 3.88
CA SER A 51 40.37 -6.28 4.62
C SER A 51 39.21 -6.22 5.63
N ASN A 52 39.01 -5.09 6.30
CA ASN A 52 37.93 -4.88 7.27
C ASN A 52 36.54 -4.91 6.63
N HIS A 53 36.44 -4.48 5.36
CA HIS A 53 35.20 -4.51 4.60
C HIS A 53 34.99 -5.80 3.81
N LYS A 54 35.90 -6.79 3.89
CA LYS A 54 35.72 -8.08 3.24
C LYS A 54 34.62 -8.89 3.94
N PHE A 55 33.63 -9.34 3.17
CA PHE A 55 32.59 -10.23 3.69
C PHE A 55 33.17 -11.58 4.07
N ASN A 56 32.85 -12.06 5.28
CA ASN A 56 33.18 -13.42 5.68
C ASN A 56 32.08 -14.41 5.21
N THR A 57 32.39 -15.72 5.23
CA THR A 57 31.46 -16.77 4.80
C THR A 57 30.16 -16.79 5.62
N GLY A 58 30.21 -16.35 6.89
CA GLY A 58 29.02 -16.25 7.74
C GLY A 58 28.08 -15.15 7.30
N ASP A 59 28.61 -13.97 6.94
CA ASP A 59 27.85 -12.81 6.50
C ASP A 59 27.13 -13.11 5.18
N ILE A 60 27.83 -13.77 4.24
CA ILE A 60 27.25 -14.23 2.96
C ILE A 60 26.09 -15.20 3.23
N LYS A 61 26.29 -16.21 4.09
CA LYS A 61 25.22 -17.18 4.43
C LYS A 61 24.01 -16.53 5.10
N ARG A 62 24.23 -15.54 5.98
CA ARG A 62 23.13 -14.79 6.62
C ARG A 62 22.35 -13.97 5.59
N LYS A 63 23.06 -13.28 4.68
CA LYS A 63 22.47 -12.55 3.56
C LYS A 63 21.61 -13.47 2.69
N ASP A 64 22.17 -14.58 2.24
CA ASP A 64 21.46 -15.53 1.37
C ASP A 64 20.26 -16.16 2.09
N SER A 65 20.38 -16.47 3.39
CA SER A 65 19.25 -16.96 4.18
C SER A 65 18.13 -15.93 4.30
N LEU A 66 18.45 -14.65 4.44
CA LEU A 66 17.47 -13.56 4.50
C LEU A 66 16.77 -13.40 3.15
N ILE A 67 17.52 -13.36 2.05
CA ILE A 67 16.96 -13.27 0.69
C ILE A 67 16.02 -14.45 0.43
N ASN A 68 16.45 -15.67 0.70
CA ASN A 68 15.63 -16.87 0.53
C ASN A 68 14.35 -16.85 1.38
N HIS A 69 14.42 -16.31 2.60
CA HIS A 69 13.25 -16.15 3.45
C HIS A 69 12.24 -15.15 2.88
N LEU A 70 12.74 -13.99 2.42
CA LEU A 70 11.94 -12.94 1.80
C LEU A 70 11.31 -13.43 0.49
N GLU A 71 12.07 -14.11 -0.36
CA GLU A 71 11.59 -14.66 -1.63
C GLU A 71 10.45 -15.66 -1.42
N LYS A 72 10.61 -16.62 -0.49
CA LYS A 72 9.54 -17.57 -0.13
C LYS A 72 8.30 -16.86 0.42
N SER A 73 8.51 -15.84 1.26
CA SER A 73 7.42 -15.07 1.85
C SER A 73 6.63 -14.28 0.81
N ILE A 74 7.33 -13.64 -0.14
CA ILE A 74 6.72 -12.82 -1.19
C ILE A 74 6.05 -13.69 -2.25
N SER A 75 6.70 -14.74 -2.73
CA SER A 75 6.16 -15.67 -3.73
C SER A 75 4.86 -16.35 -3.28
N SER A 76 4.73 -16.62 -1.97
CA SER A 76 3.48 -17.16 -1.40
C SER A 76 2.27 -16.23 -1.58
N LYS A 77 2.49 -14.91 -1.71
CA LYS A 77 1.42 -13.89 -1.83
C LYS A 77 1.27 -13.34 -3.23
N PHE A 78 2.34 -13.36 -4.02
CA PHE A 78 2.40 -12.78 -5.36
C PHE A 78 2.93 -13.84 -6.32
N LYS A 79 2.01 -14.54 -6.98
CA LYS A 79 2.38 -15.54 -7.99
C LYS A 79 3.14 -14.86 -9.15
N GLY A 80 4.15 -15.54 -9.69
CA GLY A 80 4.98 -15.02 -10.79
C GLY A 80 5.94 -13.89 -10.38
N SER A 81 6.11 -13.63 -9.08
CA SER A 81 7.07 -12.63 -8.61
C SER A 81 8.50 -13.19 -8.58
N LYS A 82 9.48 -12.37 -8.97
CA LYS A 82 10.90 -12.67 -8.80
C LYS A 82 11.55 -11.62 -7.92
N LEU A 83 12.22 -12.05 -6.85
CA LEU A 83 12.99 -11.16 -5.97
C LEU A 83 14.46 -11.29 -6.35
N THR A 84 15.11 -10.18 -6.72
CA THR A 84 16.51 -10.20 -7.16
C THR A 84 17.30 -9.16 -6.38
N PRO A 85 18.42 -9.53 -5.73
CA PRO A 85 19.27 -8.56 -5.07
C PRO A 85 19.98 -7.69 -6.12
N PHE A 86 20.26 -6.44 -5.77
CA PHE A 86 20.93 -5.50 -6.64
C PHE A 86 21.82 -4.53 -5.84
N GLY A 87 22.34 -3.50 -6.51
CA GLY A 87 23.04 -2.40 -5.87
C GLY A 87 24.42 -2.79 -5.36
N SER A 88 24.82 -2.15 -4.27
CA SER A 88 26.18 -2.26 -3.76
C SER A 88 26.50 -3.68 -3.26
N SER A 89 25.52 -4.41 -2.71
CA SER A 89 25.68 -5.78 -2.19
C SER A 89 25.95 -6.82 -3.28
N GLU A 90 25.58 -6.54 -4.53
CA GLU A 90 25.72 -7.49 -5.66
C GLU A 90 26.76 -7.08 -6.70
N SER A 91 27.05 -5.77 -6.81
CA SER A 91 28.13 -5.27 -7.67
C SER A 91 29.53 -5.64 -7.16
N GLY A 92 29.65 -6.02 -5.88
CA GLY A 92 30.95 -6.30 -5.25
C GLY A 92 31.71 -5.05 -4.81
N LEU A 93 31.08 -3.87 -4.90
CA LEU A 93 31.65 -2.57 -4.54
C LEU A 93 31.07 -2.04 -3.20
N SER A 94 30.47 -2.90 -2.38
CA SER A 94 29.84 -2.53 -1.11
C SER A 94 30.84 -2.40 0.03
N LEU A 95 30.53 -1.51 0.98
CA LEU A 95 31.05 -1.61 2.33
C LEU A 95 30.29 -2.72 3.06
N LYS A 96 30.94 -3.41 4.00
CA LYS A 96 30.33 -4.49 4.80
C LYS A 96 29.03 -4.09 5.52
N THR A 97 28.92 -2.83 5.90
CA THR A 97 27.78 -2.23 6.62
C THR A 97 26.69 -1.70 5.68
N GLY A 98 26.82 -1.89 4.37
CA GLY A 98 25.84 -1.39 3.41
C GLY A 98 24.50 -2.11 3.44
N ASP A 99 23.46 -1.38 3.04
CA ASP A 99 22.09 -1.84 2.91
C ASP A 99 21.95 -2.99 1.90
N LEU A 100 20.91 -3.81 2.08
CA LEU A 100 20.53 -4.85 1.14
C LEU A 100 19.41 -4.34 0.22
N ASP A 101 19.78 -4.03 -1.02
CA ASP A 101 18.84 -3.60 -2.05
C ASP A 101 18.24 -4.80 -2.80
N LEU A 102 16.91 -4.89 -2.83
CA LEU A 102 16.16 -5.96 -3.50
C LEU A 102 15.15 -5.38 -4.49
N CYS A 103 15.11 -5.93 -5.70
CA CYS A 103 14.13 -5.59 -6.71
C CYS A 103 13.10 -6.72 -6.79
N LEU A 104 11.83 -6.37 -6.56
CA LEU A 104 10.71 -7.26 -6.76
C LEU A 104 10.11 -7.03 -8.15
N GLN A 105 10.33 -7.98 -9.05
CA GLN A 105 9.79 -7.98 -10.39
C GLN A 105 8.40 -8.62 -10.39
N LEU A 106 7.41 -7.81 -10.75
CA LEU A 106 5.97 -8.11 -10.82
C LEU A 106 5.35 -7.28 -11.96
N PRO A 107 5.48 -7.74 -13.22
CA PRO A 107 4.93 -7.04 -14.39
C PRO A 107 3.42 -6.82 -14.27
N GLY A 108 2.94 -5.65 -14.68
CA GLY A 108 1.50 -5.30 -14.66
C GLY A 108 0.90 -5.04 -13.28
N ALA A 109 1.66 -5.20 -12.18
CA ALA A 109 1.15 -4.96 -10.84
C ALA A 109 1.11 -3.48 -10.47
N ASN A 110 0.07 -3.06 -9.73
CA ASN A 110 0.03 -1.72 -9.14
C ASN A 110 1.06 -1.60 -8.00
N GLN A 111 2.21 -1.00 -8.30
CA GLN A 111 3.35 -0.90 -7.39
C GLN A 111 2.98 -0.35 -6.00
N LYS A 112 2.16 0.72 -5.93
CA LYS A 112 1.73 1.32 -4.65
C LYS A 112 0.92 0.36 -3.79
N LYS A 113 0.03 -0.43 -4.39
CA LYS A 113 -0.74 -1.48 -3.68
C LYS A 113 0.17 -2.62 -3.22
N VAL A 114 1.14 -3.01 -4.04
CA VAL A 114 2.14 -4.05 -3.72
C VAL A 114 2.99 -3.64 -2.52
N VAL A 115 3.58 -2.44 -2.54
CA VAL A 115 4.36 -1.86 -1.42
C VAL A 115 3.57 -1.91 -0.11
N LYS A 116 2.34 -1.39 -0.09
CA LYS A 116 1.49 -1.41 1.13
C LYS A 116 1.23 -2.83 1.64
N ARG A 117 1.01 -3.79 0.73
CA ARG A 117 0.74 -5.19 1.08
C ARG A 117 2.00 -5.89 1.61
N ILE A 118 3.17 -5.59 1.05
CA ILE A 118 4.47 -6.08 1.54
C ILE A 118 4.78 -5.48 2.91
N SER A 119 4.63 -4.18 3.12
CA SER A 119 4.86 -3.57 4.44
C SER A 119 3.96 -4.19 5.52
N GLY A 120 2.68 -4.43 5.23
CA GLY A 120 1.77 -5.11 6.15
C GLY A 120 2.16 -6.58 6.42
N MET A 121 2.78 -7.26 5.45
CA MET A 121 3.34 -8.60 5.63
C MET A 121 4.56 -8.59 6.54
N LEU A 122 5.54 -7.73 6.24
CA LEU A 122 6.81 -7.65 6.96
C LEU A 122 6.59 -7.30 8.44
N ARG A 123 5.68 -6.35 8.74
CA ARG A 123 5.24 -6.08 10.12
C ARG A 123 4.69 -7.33 10.81
N GLY A 124 3.87 -8.11 10.10
CA GLY A 124 3.31 -9.36 10.62
C GLY A 124 4.33 -10.48 10.80
N GLN A 125 5.49 -10.43 10.13
CA GLN A 125 6.63 -11.32 10.32
C GLN A 125 7.59 -10.81 11.41
N GLY A 126 7.29 -9.66 12.00
CA GLY A 126 8.09 -9.04 13.04
C GLY A 126 9.35 -8.34 12.54
N MET A 127 9.41 -7.93 11.27
CA MET A 127 10.47 -7.01 10.80
C MET A 127 10.33 -5.65 11.48
N GLU A 128 11.44 -4.95 11.65
CA GLU A 128 11.51 -3.68 12.39
C GLU A 128 11.62 -2.49 11.45
N ALA A 129 11.39 -1.28 11.97
CA ALA A 129 11.45 -0.02 11.23
C ALA A 129 10.75 -0.02 9.85
N VAL A 130 9.69 -0.82 9.67
CA VAL A 130 9.04 -0.98 8.36
C VAL A 130 8.43 0.35 7.89
N GLN A 131 8.86 0.86 6.75
CA GLN A 131 8.40 2.10 6.13
C GLN A 131 7.99 1.87 4.68
N ALA A 132 6.87 2.48 4.27
CA ALA A 132 6.29 2.34 2.93
C ALA A 132 6.40 3.66 2.16
N LEU A 133 7.41 3.80 1.31
CA LEU A 133 7.69 4.99 0.52
C LEU A 133 6.98 4.90 -0.84
N THR A 134 5.71 5.32 -0.88
CA THR A 134 4.83 5.18 -2.07
C THR A 134 4.73 6.42 -2.96
N ARG A 135 5.35 7.54 -2.55
CA ARG A 135 5.28 8.83 -3.26
C ARG A 135 6.44 9.04 -4.24
N ALA A 136 7.54 8.31 -4.08
CA ALA A 136 8.70 8.38 -4.97
C ALA A 136 8.39 7.78 -6.35
N THR A 137 9.18 8.17 -7.36
CA THR A 137 9.12 7.65 -8.73
C THR A 137 9.23 6.13 -8.76
N VAL A 138 10.12 5.57 -7.93
CA VAL A 138 10.21 4.15 -7.66
C VAL A 138 9.71 3.90 -6.23
N PRO A 139 8.54 3.27 -6.05
CA PRO A 139 8.03 2.92 -4.72
C PRO A 139 8.92 1.88 -4.02
N ILE A 140 9.26 2.13 -2.76
CA ILE A 140 10.18 1.29 -1.96
C ILE A 140 9.54 0.93 -0.60
N VAL A 141 9.82 -0.28 -0.11
CA VAL A 141 9.61 -0.65 1.29
C VAL A 141 10.97 -0.75 1.97
N LYS A 142 11.21 0.08 2.99
CA LYS A 142 12.40 0.00 3.85
C LYS A 142 12.07 -0.75 5.13
N PHE A 143 12.97 -1.56 5.65
CA PHE A 143 12.82 -2.22 6.95
C PHE A 143 14.17 -2.73 7.46
N THR A 144 14.22 -3.09 8.74
CA THR A 144 15.39 -3.73 9.36
C THR A 144 15.06 -5.18 9.67
N ASP A 145 15.92 -6.10 9.27
CA ASP A 145 15.88 -7.49 9.74
C ASP A 145 16.47 -7.56 11.15
N PRO A 146 15.66 -7.78 12.20
CA PRO A 146 16.15 -7.79 13.58
C PRO A 146 17.10 -8.96 13.87
N ARG A 147 17.13 -9.99 13.01
CA ARG A 147 18.05 -11.12 13.20
C ARG A 147 19.47 -10.76 12.78
N SER A 148 19.63 -9.99 11.70
CA SER A 148 20.95 -9.63 11.19
C SER A 148 21.36 -8.20 11.50
N GLY A 149 20.41 -7.35 11.95
CA GLY A 149 20.63 -5.90 12.06
C GLY A 149 20.60 -5.18 10.72
N LYS A 150 20.39 -5.90 9.61
CA LYS A 150 20.53 -5.33 8.27
C LYS A 150 19.33 -4.51 7.85
N GLU A 151 19.60 -3.34 7.31
CA GLU A 151 18.64 -2.53 6.58
C GLU A 151 18.41 -3.13 5.19
N VAL A 152 17.14 -3.20 4.78
CA VAL A 152 16.70 -3.82 3.54
C VAL A 152 15.70 -2.92 2.83
N ASP A 153 15.98 -2.64 1.57
CA ASP A 153 15.14 -1.83 0.69
C ASP A 153 14.57 -2.70 -0.44
N ILE A 154 13.24 -2.86 -0.49
CA ILE A 154 12.55 -3.57 -1.57
C ILE A 154 11.89 -2.55 -2.52
N SER A 155 12.46 -2.41 -3.71
CA SER A 155 11.89 -1.65 -4.82
C SER A 155 11.00 -2.52 -5.71
N ILE A 156 10.00 -1.95 -6.38
CA ILE A 156 9.10 -2.68 -7.28
C ILE A 156 9.42 -2.35 -8.74
N ASN A 157 9.71 -3.36 -9.56
CA ASN A 157 10.00 -3.24 -10.99
C ASN A 157 11.12 -2.23 -11.34
N ASN A 158 12.11 -2.06 -10.46
CA ASN A 158 13.30 -1.27 -10.73
C ASN A 158 14.30 -2.06 -11.59
N ASN A 159 13.93 -2.29 -12.86
CA ASN A 159 14.70 -3.17 -13.75
C ASN A 159 16.04 -2.53 -14.17
N LEU A 160 16.09 -1.21 -14.39
CA LEU A 160 17.34 -0.53 -14.75
C LEU A 160 18.42 -0.69 -13.68
N ALA A 161 18.05 -0.65 -12.40
CA ALA A 161 19.01 -0.86 -11.33
C ALA A 161 19.65 -2.26 -11.36
N LEU A 162 18.96 -3.29 -11.86
CA LEU A 162 19.53 -4.62 -12.08
C LEU A 162 20.62 -4.59 -13.17
N HIS A 163 20.37 -3.86 -14.26
CA HIS A 163 21.35 -3.67 -15.32
C HIS A 163 22.54 -2.85 -14.83
N ASN A 164 22.31 -1.71 -14.16
CA ASN A 164 23.39 -0.89 -13.57
C ASN A 164 24.27 -1.71 -12.62
N THR A 165 23.65 -2.58 -11.82
CA THR A 165 24.38 -3.51 -10.93
C THR A 165 25.22 -4.50 -11.73
N THR A 166 24.68 -5.03 -12.83
CA THR A 166 25.40 -5.94 -13.73
C THR A 166 26.59 -5.24 -14.36
N LEU A 167 26.42 -4.01 -14.88
CA LEU A 167 27.51 -3.21 -15.44
C LEU A 167 28.63 -2.98 -14.42
N LEU A 168 28.31 -2.51 -13.21
CA LEU A 168 29.30 -2.31 -12.15
C LEU A 168 29.99 -3.63 -11.74
N LYS A 169 29.24 -4.74 -11.71
CA LYS A 169 29.79 -6.07 -11.42
C LYS A 169 30.76 -6.53 -12.51
N THR A 170 30.46 -6.24 -13.77
CA THR A 170 31.36 -6.56 -14.89
C THR A 170 32.63 -5.73 -14.79
N TYR A 171 32.53 -4.41 -14.54
CA TYR A 171 33.72 -3.58 -14.26
C TYR A 171 34.56 -4.11 -13.08
N ALA A 172 33.92 -4.49 -11.97
CA ALA A 172 34.61 -5.01 -10.80
C ALA A 172 35.36 -6.34 -11.03
N LYS A 173 35.03 -7.07 -12.10
CA LYS A 173 35.71 -8.32 -12.51
C LYS A 173 36.92 -8.08 -13.41
N LEU A 174 37.01 -6.92 -14.08
CA LEU A 174 38.09 -6.63 -15.03
C LEU A 174 39.44 -6.44 -14.33
N ASP A 175 39.45 -5.74 -13.20
CA ASP A 175 40.66 -5.44 -12.43
C ASP A 175 40.34 -5.37 -10.93
N GLU A 176 41.18 -5.95 -10.08
CA GLU A 176 40.97 -5.95 -8.63
C GLU A 176 40.97 -4.53 -8.04
N ARG A 177 41.74 -3.62 -8.61
CA ARG A 177 41.86 -2.22 -8.17
C ARG A 177 40.53 -1.48 -8.26
N VAL A 178 39.60 -1.90 -9.11
CA VAL A 178 38.23 -1.35 -9.18
C VAL A 178 37.53 -1.50 -7.83
N ARG A 179 37.53 -2.73 -7.29
CA ARG A 179 36.91 -3.00 -5.98
C ARG A 179 37.66 -2.30 -4.86
N GLN A 180 38.99 -2.37 -4.89
CA GLN A 180 39.83 -1.80 -3.84
C GLN A 180 39.64 -0.28 -3.73
N LEU A 181 39.70 0.43 -4.87
CA LEU A 181 39.51 1.88 -4.93
C LEU A 181 38.09 2.27 -4.53
N ALA A 182 37.07 1.56 -5.01
CA ALA A 182 35.68 1.83 -4.64
C ALA A 182 35.44 1.69 -3.13
N VAL A 183 36.02 0.67 -2.48
CA VAL A 183 35.91 0.49 -1.03
C VAL A 183 36.60 1.64 -0.28
N CYS A 184 37.81 2.04 -0.68
CA CYS A 184 38.53 3.14 -0.04
C CYS A 184 37.81 4.48 -0.18
N VAL A 185 37.34 4.82 -1.38
CA VAL A 185 36.58 6.07 -1.64
C VAL A 185 35.26 6.06 -0.87
N LYS A 186 34.52 4.95 -0.88
CA LYS A 186 33.25 4.87 -0.14
C LYS A 186 33.45 4.89 1.37
N HIS A 187 34.52 4.30 1.88
CA HIS A 187 34.87 4.38 3.29
C HIS A 187 35.12 5.85 3.69
N TRP A 188 35.94 6.57 2.92
CA TRP A 188 36.15 8.00 3.11
C TRP A 188 34.84 8.79 3.04
N ALA A 189 34.03 8.61 1.98
CA ALA A 189 32.77 9.33 1.81
C ALA A 189 31.77 9.02 2.94
N LEU A 190 31.75 7.78 3.45
CA LEU A 190 30.96 7.43 4.61
C LEU A 190 31.43 8.20 5.85
N HIS A 191 32.72 8.16 6.18
CA HIS A 191 33.25 8.80 7.40
C HIS A 191 33.20 10.34 7.36
N ARG A 192 33.28 10.94 6.17
CA ARG A 192 33.14 12.40 5.97
C ARG A 192 31.69 12.86 5.76
N ASN A 193 30.70 11.96 5.89
CA ASN A 193 29.28 12.24 5.73
C ASN A 193 28.91 12.82 4.34
N LEU A 194 29.48 12.22 3.28
CA LEU A 194 29.28 12.60 1.87
C LEU A 194 28.52 11.55 1.06
N SER A 195 27.98 10.52 1.72
CA SER A 195 27.25 9.40 1.11
C SER A 195 25.79 9.30 1.59
N ASP A 196 25.16 10.43 1.90
CA ASP A 196 23.77 10.55 2.35
C ASP A 196 22.93 11.34 1.33
N ALA A 197 22.36 10.63 0.35
CA ALA A 197 21.53 11.23 -0.70
C ALA A 197 20.26 11.92 -0.15
N PRO A 198 19.51 11.32 0.79
CA PRO A 198 18.43 12.02 1.49
C PRO A 198 18.88 13.32 2.19
N GLY A 199 20.08 13.32 2.78
CA GLY A 199 20.72 14.48 3.40
C GLY A 199 21.22 15.55 2.42
N GLY A 200 21.20 15.28 1.12
CA GLY A 200 21.60 16.22 0.07
C GLY A 200 23.05 16.10 -0.38
N THR A 201 23.68 14.92 -0.22
CA THR A 201 25.01 14.60 -0.77
C THR A 201 24.92 13.51 -1.84
N LEU A 202 26.04 13.00 -2.37
CA LEU A 202 26.02 11.97 -3.40
C LEU A 202 25.58 10.62 -2.84
N SER A 203 24.95 9.80 -3.69
CA SER A 203 24.64 8.42 -3.34
C SER A 203 25.88 7.54 -3.41
N SER A 204 25.87 6.40 -2.71
CA SER A 204 26.92 5.39 -2.87
C SER A 204 27.07 4.91 -4.32
N TYR A 205 26.01 4.94 -5.12
CA TYR A 205 26.07 4.55 -6.53
C TYR A 205 26.84 5.61 -7.34
N ALA A 206 26.58 6.89 -7.12
CA ALA A 206 27.30 7.99 -7.77
C ALA A 206 28.81 7.94 -7.47
N TRP A 207 29.20 7.67 -6.22
CA TRP A 207 30.61 7.46 -5.86
C TRP A 207 31.25 6.29 -6.62
N SER A 208 30.52 5.17 -6.81
CA SER A 208 31.01 4.06 -7.64
C SER A 208 31.18 4.48 -9.10
N VAL A 209 30.25 5.26 -9.66
CA VAL A 209 30.35 5.77 -11.05
C VAL A 209 31.56 6.69 -11.21
N LEU A 210 31.84 7.58 -10.24
CA LEU A 210 33.05 8.41 -10.22
C LEU A 210 34.33 7.57 -10.21
N VAL A 211 34.35 6.48 -9.43
CA VAL A 211 35.49 5.56 -9.39
C VAL A 211 35.69 4.87 -10.74
N ILE A 212 34.62 4.39 -11.37
CA ILE A 212 34.70 3.78 -12.70
C ILE A 212 35.19 4.80 -13.74
N ASN A 213 34.62 6.01 -13.75
CA ASN A 213 35.04 7.08 -14.64
C ASN A 213 36.54 7.40 -14.48
N HIS A 214 37.02 7.50 -13.25
CA HIS A 214 38.43 7.76 -12.97
C HIS A 214 39.34 6.65 -13.51
N LEU A 215 38.94 5.39 -13.33
CA LEU A 215 39.71 4.24 -13.80
C LEU A 215 39.68 4.07 -15.33
N ILE A 216 38.59 4.48 -15.98
CA ILE A 216 38.52 4.57 -17.45
C ILE A 216 39.49 5.66 -17.95
N LYS A 217 39.39 6.88 -17.40
CA LYS A 217 40.29 8.00 -17.77
C LYS A 217 41.76 7.70 -17.49
N SER A 218 42.04 6.95 -16.41
CA SER A 218 43.39 6.52 -16.04
C SER A 218 43.90 5.32 -16.85
N GLY A 219 43.14 4.81 -17.83
CA GLY A 219 43.56 3.67 -18.65
C GLY A 219 43.75 2.36 -17.87
N ILE A 220 43.02 2.18 -16.77
CA ILE A 220 43.07 0.93 -15.98
C ILE A 220 42.03 -0.07 -16.47
N ILE A 221 40.86 0.42 -16.87
CA ILE A 221 39.74 -0.37 -17.40
C ILE A 221 39.21 0.27 -18.69
N PRO A 222 38.65 -0.50 -19.63
CA PRO A 222 38.07 0.03 -20.86
C PRO A 222 36.65 0.57 -20.61
N ASN A 223 36.09 1.33 -21.55
CA ASN A 223 34.66 1.65 -21.53
C ASN A 223 33.84 0.44 -22.04
N LEU A 224 33.05 -0.19 -21.15
CA LEU A 224 32.22 -1.35 -21.49
C LEU A 224 30.97 -1.00 -22.32
N GLN A 225 30.64 0.27 -22.52
CA GLN A 225 29.49 0.69 -23.34
C GLN A 225 29.92 1.19 -24.74
N SER A 226 31.21 1.04 -25.05
CA SER A 226 31.79 1.30 -26.36
C SER A 226 31.48 0.18 -27.36
N GLY A 227 31.53 0.50 -28.66
CA GLY A 227 31.27 -0.44 -29.75
C GLY A 227 29.98 -0.14 -30.51
N ASN A 228 29.77 -0.91 -31.60
CA ASN A 228 28.64 -0.72 -32.51
C ASN A 228 27.42 -1.58 -32.16
N ASP A 229 27.63 -2.71 -31.47
CA ASP A 229 26.56 -3.62 -31.09
C ASP A 229 25.72 -3.00 -29.96
N ARG A 230 24.41 -2.88 -30.18
CA ARG A 230 23.49 -2.26 -29.22
C ARG A 230 22.46 -3.25 -28.72
N THR A 231 22.34 -3.38 -27.40
CA THR A 231 21.28 -4.16 -26.73
C THR A 231 20.22 -3.21 -26.18
N ILE A 232 19.09 -3.09 -26.87
CA ILE A 232 17.98 -2.22 -26.46
C ILE A 232 16.90 -3.02 -25.73
N ILE A 233 16.45 -2.50 -24.57
CA ILE A 233 15.29 -3.03 -23.86
C ILE A 233 14.20 -1.97 -23.71
N LYS A 234 12.95 -2.42 -23.68
CA LYS A 234 11.80 -1.55 -23.41
C LYS A 234 11.32 -1.70 -21.97
N ILE A 235 11.32 -0.60 -21.21
CA ILE A 235 10.78 -0.55 -19.85
C ILE A 235 9.69 0.52 -19.82
N GLY A 236 8.43 0.06 -19.79
CA GLY A 236 7.28 0.95 -19.95
C GLY A 236 7.22 1.49 -21.37
N ASP A 237 7.16 2.81 -21.51
CA ASP A 237 7.08 3.50 -22.80
C ASP A 237 8.45 4.03 -23.29
N LYS A 238 9.52 3.81 -22.51
CA LYS A 238 10.88 4.23 -22.86
C LYS A 238 11.74 3.03 -23.25
N GLU A 239 12.64 3.28 -24.21
CA GLU A 239 13.69 2.36 -24.62
C GLU A 239 15.01 2.76 -23.97
N TYR A 240 15.77 1.77 -23.53
CA TYR A 240 17.05 1.95 -22.86
C TYR A 240 18.10 1.07 -23.51
N ASP A 241 19.25 1.66 -23.84
CA ASP A 241 20.43 0.93 -24.31
C ASP A 241 21.22 0.41 -23.11
N ILE A 242 21.14 -0.91 -22.88
CA ILE A 242 21.80 -1.61 -21.78
C ILE A 242 23.06 -2.37 -22.21
N THR A 243 23.69 -1.94 -23.30
CA THR A 243 24.88 -2.59 -23.86
C THR A 243 26.00 -2.73 -22.83
N ILE A 244 26.59 -3.93 -22.74
CA ILE A 244 27.79 -4.24 -21.98
C ILE A 244 28.69 -5.09 -22.89
N ASN A 245 29.71 -4.46 -23.46
CA ASN A 245 30.73 -5.07 -24.28
C ASN A 245 31.82 -5.70 -23.39
N GLU A 246 31.64 -6.96 -23.02
CA GLU A 246 32.60 -7.71 -22.19
C GLU A 246 33.94 -7.99 -22.91
N ASP A 247 33.99 -7.83 -24.24
CA ASP A 247 35.18 -8.02 -25.06
C ASP A 247 36.07 -6.78 -25.13
N ALA A 248 35.61 -5.64 -24.61
CA ALA A 248 36.39 -4.41 -24.56
C ALA A 248 37.67 -4.63 -23.74
N LYS A 249 38.79 -4.12 -24.26
CA LYS A 249 40.12 -4.24 -23.62
C LYS A 249 40.83 -2.89 -23.64
N VAL A 250 41.69 -2.69 -22.64
CA VAL A 250 42.64 -1.57 -22.67
C VAL A 250 43.86 -1.97 -23.49
N GLU A 251 44.33 -1.07 -24.34
CA GLU A 251 45.51 -1.30 -25.19
C GLU A 251 46.80 -1.42 -24.36
N THR A 252 46.94 -0.63 -23.29
CA THR A 252 48.12 -0.62 -22.42
C THR A 252 47.72 -0.79 -20.96
N ARG A 253 48.30 -1.77 -20.26
CA ARG A 253 48.10 -1.94 -18.82
C ARG A 253 49.09 -1.10 -18.04
N LEU A 254 48.60 -0.07 -17.36
CA LEU A 254 49.41 0.76 -16.47
C LEU A 254 49.54 0.09 -15.09
N ASN A 255 50.77 0.04 -14.57
CA ASN A 255 51.12 -0.49 -13.25
C ASN A 255 50.98 0.58 -12.15
N THR A 256 49.93 1.40 -12.22
CA THR A 256 49.62 2.40 -11.20
C THR A 256 49.18 1.72 -9.91
N THR A 257 49.77 2.11 -8.78
CA THR A 257 49.44 1.54 -7.47
C THR A 257 48.08 2.03 -6.96
N LEU A 258 47.52 1.36 -5.97
CA LEU A 258 46.24 1.77 -5.38
C LEU A 258 46.35 3.17 -4.74
N ALA A 259 47.46 3.47 -4.05
CA ALA A 259 47.67 4.77 -3.42
C ALA A 259 47.78 5.90 -4.47
N GLU A 260 48.48 5.67 -5.58
CA GLU A 260 48.54 6.61 -6.72
C GLU A 260 47.15 6.82 -7.35
N LEU A 261 46.36 5.76 -7.52
CA LEU A 261 44.99 5.86 -8.05
C LEU A 261 44.06 6.60 -7.10
N LEU A 262 44.22 6.42 -5.79
CA LEU A 262 43.40 7.09 -4.78
C LEU A 262 43.74 8.58 -4.67
N TYR A 263 45.03 8.94 -4.66
CA TYR A 263 45.44 10.34 -4.70
C TYR A 263 44.96 11.02 -5.99
N SER A 264 45.21 10.40 -7.14
CA SER A 264 44.78 10.97 -8.43
C SER A 264 43.26 11.08 -8.53
N PHE A 265 42.49 10.18 -7.91
CA PHE A 265 41.03 10.30 -7.82
C PHE A 265 40.63 11.60 -7.10
N PHE A 266 41.17 11.84 -5.91
CA PHE A 266 40.86 13.05 -5.15
C PHE A 266 41.30 14.31 -5.88
N HIS A 267 42.54 14.31 -6.38
CA HIS A 267 43.09 15.43 -7.13
C HIS A 267 42.23 15.76 -8.35
N THR A 268 41.91 14.76 -9.19
CA THR A 268 41.13 14.94 -10.42
C THR A 268 39.79 15.60 -10.13
N TYR A 269 39.01 15.09 -9.17
CA TYR A 269 37.68 15.64 -8.89
C TYR A 269 37.70 16.92 -8.05
N ALA A 270 38.78 17.19 -7.32
CA ALA A 270 39.00 18.46 -6.63
C ALA A 270 39.34 19.60 -7.59
N THR A 271 40.05 19.31 -8.69
CA THR A 271 40.48 20.30 -9.69
C THR A 271 39.67 20.27 -10.98
N MET A 272 38.70 19.36 -11.10
CA MET A 272 37.83 19.26 -12.27
C MET A 272 37.00 20.53 -12.46
N ASP A 273 36.84 20.94 -13.71
CA ASP A 273 35.96 22.04 -14.09
C ASP A 273 34.51 21.55 -14.20
N TRP A 274 33.83 21.53 -13.05
CA TRP A 274 32.41 21.20 -12.96
C TRP A 274 31.52 22.22 -13.69
N GLU A 275 32.01 23.40 -14.08
CA GLU A 275 31.20 24.37 -14.81
C GLU A 275 31.06 24.01 -16.28
N THR A 276 32.01 23.27 -16.86
CA THR A 276 31.99 22.93 -18.30
C THR A 276 31.88 21.43 -18.58
N GLU A 277 32.36 20.59 -17.66
CA GLU A 277 32.42 19.15 -17.87
C GLU A 277 31.31 18.37 -17.15
N ILE A 278 30.76 17.37 -17.84
CA ILE A 278 29.82 16.39 -17.29
C ILE A 278 30.47 15.01 -17.30
N ILE A 279 30.34 14.28 -16.20
CA ILE A 279 30.89 12.93 -16.10
C ILE A 279 29.99 11.92 -16.81
N SER A 280 30.57 11.14 -17.73
CA SER A 280 29.88 10.06 -18.44
C SER A 280 30.76 8.83 -18.62
N ILE A 281 30.45 7.77 -17.87
CA ILE A 281 31.10 6.47 -18.11
C ILE A 281 30.60 5.79 -19.39
N ARG A 282 29.40 6.16 -19.87
CA ARG A 282 28.81 5.63 -21.11
C ARG A 282 29.63 6.06 -22.32
N ASN A 283 30.03 7.32 -22.37
CA ASN A 283 30.86 7.84 -23.45
C ASN A 283 32.35 7.56 -23.23
N GLY A 284 32.77 7.33 -21.99
CA GLY A 284 34.16 7.02 -21.63
C GLY A 284 35.05 8.25 -21.51
N SER A 285 34.51 9.43 -21.79
CA SER A 285 35.12 10.74 -21.61
C SER A 285 34.12 11.72 -20.99
N SER A 286 34.60 12.90 -20.57
CA SER A 286 33.70 13.99 -20.20
C SER A 286 32.83 14.38 -21.40
N LEU A 287 31.59 14.79 -21.14
CA LEU A 287 30.72 15.45 -22.11
C LEU A 287 30.74 16.96 -21.86
N SER A 288 30.60 17.75 -22.92
CA SER A 288 30.31 19.18 -22.75
C SER A 288 28.84 19.40 -22.37
N ARG A 289 28.57 20.50 -21.66
CA ARG A 289 27.20 20.88 -21.30
C ARG A 289 26.32 21.16 -22.52
N ASP A 290 26.88 21.76 -23.57
CA ASP A 290 26.17 22.08 -24.81
C ASP A 290 25.72 20.81 -25.55
N GLU A 291 26.60 19.81 -25.66
CA GLU A 291 26.25 18.52 -26.28
C GLU A 291 25.18 17.77 -25.48
N LYS A 292 25.21 17.89 -24.15
CA LYS A 292 24.28 17.16 -23.27
C LYS A 292 22.95 17.89 -23.06
N GLY A 293 22.93 19.22 -23.14
CA GLY A 293 21.80 20.06 -22.75
C GLY A 293 21.61 20.21 -21.23
N TRP A 294 22.61 19.86 -20.42
CA TRP A 294 22.59 20.05 -18.96
C TRP A 294 23.43 21.28 -18.61
N MET A 295 22.80 22.45 -18.66
CA MET A 295 23.45 23.71 -18.30
C MET A 295 23.62 23.81 -16.79
N ASN A 296 24.66 24.52 -16.32
CA ASN A 296 24.84 24.79 -14.91
C ASN A 296 23.80 25.84 -14.47
N GLU A 297 22.65 25.39 -13.97
CA GLU A 297 21.52 26.28 -13.70
C GLU A 297 21.76 27.18 -12.49
N THR A 298 21.15 28.37 -12.51
CA THR A 298 21.18 29.28 -11.35
C THR A 298 19.90 29.12 -10.52
N PRO A 299 19.94 29.37 -9.20
CA PRO A 299 21.06 29.86 -8.39
C PRO A 299 22.13 28.80 -8.08
N SER A 300 23.40 29.22 -8.03
CA SER A 300 24.54 28.37 -7.66
C SER A 300 24.48 27.93 -6.19
N ALA A 301 25.31 26.96 -5.77
CA ALA A 301 25.39 26.56 -4.37
C ALA A 301 25.82 27.73 -3.46
N LEU A 302 26.74 28.57 -3.92
CA LEU A 302 27.16 29.78 -3.20
C LEU A 302 26.02 30.80 -3.11
N ASP A 303 25.26 31.02 -4.19
CA ASP A 303 24.13 31.95 -4.18
C ASP A 303 23.06 31.55 -3.15
N VAL A 304 22.81 30.25 -3.02
CA VAL A 304 21.84 29.71 -2.05
C VAL A 304 22.34 29.85 -0.62
N VAL A 305 23.62 29.57 -0.35
CA VAL A 305 24.20 29.69 1.00
C VAL A 305 24.32 31.15 1.43
N ASN A 306 24.69 32.05 0.52
CA ASN A 306 24.82 33.48 0.79
C ASN A 306 23.47 34.23 0.82
N SER A 307 22.35 33.55 0.53
CA SER A 307 21.03 34.17 0.50
C SER A 307 20.60 34.59 1.90
N GLN A 308 20.41 35.90 2.11
CA GLN A 308 19.89 36.48 3.35
C GLN A 308 18.37 36.33 3.54
N LYS A 309 17.67 35.63 2.62
CA LYS A 309 16.23 35.38 2.73
C LYS A 309 15.95 34.34 3.82
N GLU A 310 14.88 34.53 4.59
CA GLU A 310 14.40 33.55 5.59
C GLU A 310 14.20 32.14 5.02
N LYS A 311 13.85 32.05 3.73
CA LYS A 311 13.80 30.81 2.95
C LYS A 311 14.66 30.99 1.70
N PRO A 312 15.88 30.45 1.68
CA PRO A 312 16.74 30.48 0.50
C PRO A 312 16.04 29.86 -0.71
N PRO A 313 16.34 30.34 -1.94
CA PRO A 313 15.83 29.72 -3.14
C PRO A 313 16.35 28.29 -3.27
N ARG A 314 15.65 27.46 -4.05
CA ARG A 314 16.16 26.14 -4.41
C ARG A 314 17.31 26.33 -5.39
N MET A 315 18.41 25.61 -5.15
CA MET A 315 19.55 25.48 -6.05
C MET A 315 19.11 24.99 -7.44
N GLY A 316 19.78 25.49 -8.49
CA GLY A 316 19.61 25.03 -9.87
C GLY A 316 19.94 23.53 -10.03
N GLU A 317 19.49 22.92 -11.14
CA GLU A 317 19.88 21.55 -11.48
C GLU A 317 21.27 21.51 -12.14
N HIS A 318 21.90 20.32 -12.16
CA HIS A 318 23.09 20.02 -12.97
C HIS A 318 24.44 20.68 -12.58
N HIS A 319 24.76 20.83 -11.29
CA HIS A 319 26.07 21.39 -10.91
C HIS A 319 27.20 20.35 -10.93
N LEU A 320 27.15 19.34 -10.06
CA LEU A 320 28.13 18.24 -10.02
C LEU A 320 27.73 17.10 -10.97
N SER A 321 27.39 17.42 -12.22
CA SER A 321 26.66 16.53 -13.11
C SER A 321 27.37 15.20 -13.39
N ILE A 322 26.65 14.11 -13.10
CA ILE A 322 27.11 12.74 -13.33
C ILE A 322 25.98 12.00 -14.05
N GLU A 323 26.23 11.61 -15.29
CA GLU A 323 25.27 10.87 -16.11
C GLU A 323 25.10 9.42 -15.64
N ASP A 324 23.85 8.95 -15.50
CA ASP A 324 23.57 7.53 -15.35
C ASP A 324 23.85 6.77 -16.67
N PRO A 325 24.61 5.66 -16.63
CA PRO A 325 25.05 4.95 -17.82
C PRO A 325 23.94 4.36 -18.69
N PHE A 326 22.78 4.01 -18.13
CA PHE A 326 21.67 3.41 -18.86
C PHE A 326 20.44 4.31 -18.95
N ASN A 327 20.34 5.33 -18.10
CA ASN A 327 19.33 6.38 -18.22
C ASN A 327 20.00 7.75 -18.44
N PRO A 328 20.33 8.11 -19.70
CA PRO A 328 21.02 9.37 -20.01
C PRO A 328 20.26 10.62 -19.56
N ASP A 329 18.95 10.56 -19.34
CA ASP A 329 18.16 11.69 -18.83
C ASP A 329 18.35 11.91 -17.30
N HIS A 330 19.03 10.99 -16.62
CA HIS A 330 19.16 11.01 -15.17
C HIS A 330 20.54 11.48 -14.72
N ASP A 331 20.57 12.68 -14.17
CA ASP A 331 21.72 13.19 -13.42
C ASP A 331 21.72 12.63 -11.99
N LEU A 332 22.76 11.88 -11.64
CA LEU A 332 22.94 11.30 -10.31
C LEU A 332 23.21 12.35 -9.22
N SER A 333 23.61 13.56 -9.61
CA SER A 333 23.85 14.68 -8.70
C SER A 333 22.59 15.49 -8.37
N ARG A 334 21.44 15.21 -9.00
CA ARG A 334 20.18 15.94 -8.77
C ARG A 334 19.71 15.94 -7.30
N VAL A 335 20.17 14.97 -6.50
CA VAL A 335 19.88 14.89 -5.07
C VAL A 335 20.73 15.84 -4.22
N VAL A 336 21.85 16.32 -4.76
CA VAL A 336 22.79 17.20 -4.07
C VAL A 336 22.14 18.56 -3.84
N ARG A 337 22.32 19.09 -2.63
CA ARG A 337 21.85 20.43 -2.24
C ARG A 337 23.05 21.36 -2.08
N ALA A 338 22.81 22.66 -2.00
CA ALA A 338 23.86 23.69 -1.95
C ALA A 338 24.96 23.38 -0.92
N VAL A 339 24.60 23.17 0.35
CA VAL A 339 25.56 22.79 1.41
C VAL A 339 26.28 21.47 1.09
N GLY A 340 25.57 20.50 0.52
CA GLY A 340 26.15 19.22 0.13
C GLY A 340 27.19 19.35 -0.98
N GLU A 341 26.93 20.17 -2.01
CA GLU A 341 27.91 20.48 -3.05
C GLU A 341 29.17 21.11 -2.46
N LEU A 342 29.02 22.17 -1.66
CA LEU A 342 30.17 22.87 -1.06
C LEU A 342 30.98 21.92 -0.17
N LYS A 343 30.31 21.07 0.63
CA LYS A 343 30.98 20.02 1.43
C LYS A 343 31.74 19.01 0.58
N ILE A 344 31.14 18.52 -0.51
CA ILE A 344 31.80 17.55 -1.39
C ILE A 344 33.06 18.18 -1.99
N ARG A 345 32.96 19.40 -2.53
CA ARG A 345 34.10 20.10 -3.14
C ARG A 345 35.19 20.39 -2.10
N ASP A 346 34.82 20.90 -0.93
CA ASP A 346 35.76 21.16 0.17
C ASP A 346 36.49 19.90 0.63
N GLU A 347 35.77 18.79 0.83
CA GLU A 347 36.38 17.55 1.30
C GLU A 347 37.26 16.86 0.25
N LEU A 348 36.95 16.98 -1.05
CA LEU A 348 37.84 16.54 -2.12
C LEU A 348 39.16 17.33 -2.12
N LEU A 349 39.09 18.65 -1.92
CA LEU A 349 40.28 19.51 -1.77
C LEU A 349 41.06 19.17 -0.49
N ARG A 350 40.36 18.99 0.63
CA ARG A 350 40.94 18.59 1.93
C ARG A 350 41.69 17.28 1.78
N ALA A 351 41.08 16.26 1.17
CA ALA A 351 41.72 14.97 0.95
C ALA A 351 43.00 15.14 0.10
N THR A 352 42.91 15.89 -1.00
CA THR A 352 44.05 16.14 -1.90
C THR A 352 45.21 16.84 -1.18
N LYS A 353 44.90 17.90 -0.41
CA LYS A 353 45.87 18.63 0.41
C LYS A 353 46.54 17.73 1.45
N LEU A 354 45.75 16.95 2.20
CA LEU A 354 46.27 16.04 3.23
C LEU A 354 47.17 14.94 2.65
N PHE A 355 46.88 14.45 1.43
CA PHE A 355 47.80 13.55 0.73
C PHE A 355 49.14 14.24 0.43
N GLY A 356 49.10 15.48 -0.08
CA GLY A 356 50.28 16.29 -0.35
C GLY A 356 51.13 16.61 0.89
N GLU A 357 50.49 16.74 2.05
CA GLU A 357 51.15 16.95 3.36
C GLU A 357 51.64 15.65 4.02
N GLY A 358 51.36 14.48 3.44
CA GLY A 358 51.77 13.19 4.00
C GLY A 358 50.96 12.74 5.23
N ALA A 359 49.73 13.24 5.38
CA ALA A 359 48.87 12.88 6.50
C ALA A 359 48.47 11.40 6.49
N SER A 360 48.22 10.81 7.66
CA SER A 360 47.82 9.40 7.71
C SER A 360 46.43 9.16 7.09
N TRP A 361 46.20 7.96 6.53
CA TRP A 361 44.87 7.55 6.02
C TRP A 361 43.75 7.71 7.06
N LYS A 362 44.08 7.50 8.34
CA LYS A 362 43.15 7.69 9.46
C LYS A 362 42.69 9.15 9.60
N ASN A 363 43.58 10.11 9.37
CA ASN A 363 43.26 11.54 9.43
C ASN A 363 42.42 11.96 8.21
N ILE A 364 42.75 11.44 7.03
CA ILE A 364 42.00 11.70 5.79
C ILE A 364 40.55 11.20 5.95
N CYS A 365 40.37 10.01 6.53
CA CYS A 365 39.07 9.39 6.83
C CYS A 365 38.53 9.67 8.24
N GLU A 366 38.96 10.76 8.89
CA GLU A 366 38.46 11.11 10.21
C GLU A 366 36.93 11.18 10.20
N THR A 367 36.27 10.66 11.23
CA THR A 367 34.80 10.59 11.25
C THR A 367 34.21 11.91 11.70
N ILE A 368 33.37 12.51 10.86
CA ILE A 368 32.48 13.60 11.26
C ILE A 368 31.22 12.99 11.87
N ASP A 369 30.75 13.56 12.98
CA ASP A 369 29.55 13.14 13.71
C ASP A 369 29.56 11.65 14.06
N ALA A 370 30.49 11.25 14.95
CA ALA A 370 30.66 9.85 15.34
C ALA A 370 29.37 9.17 15.83
N ASP A 371 28.44 9.95 16.40
CA ASP A 371 27.12 9.48 16.83
C ASP A 371 26.30 8.86 15.68
N ARG A 372 26.48 9.33 14.44
CA ARG A 372 25.81 8.77 13.25
C ARG A 372 26.23 7.34 12.96
N LEU A 373 27.44 6.95 13.34
CA LEU A 373 27.98 5.61 13.11
C LEU A 373 27.86 4.70 14.35
N LYS A 374 27.39 5.21 15.51
CA LYS A 374 27.27 4.42 16.76
C LYS A 374 26.31 3.23 16.62
N ASP A 375 25.24 3.40 15.82
CA ASP A 375 24.22 2.38 15.60
C ASP A 375 24.48 1.51 14.36
N MET A 376 25.58 1.73 13.61
CA MET A 376 25.97 0.91 12.46
C MET A 376 26.50 -0.45 12.91
N GLU A 377 25.54 -1.32 13.22
CA GLU A 377 25.58 -2.70 13.71
C GLU A 377 26.35 -2.93 15.03
N PRO A 378 25.71 -3.52 16.07
CA PRO A 378 26.45 -4.17 17.14
C PRO A 378 27.30 -5.32 16.52
N ALA A 379 28.51 -5.50 17.03
CA ALA A 379 29.51 -6.43 16.46
C ALA A 379 28.99 -7.85 16.20
N ASP A 380 27.99 -8.29 16.96
CA ASP A 380 27.13 -9.45 16.65
C ASP A 380 25.78 -9.40 17.39
N ILE A 381 24.90 -10.35 17.06
CA ILE A 381 23.56 -10.55 17.67
C ILE A 381 23.59 -10.89 19.17
N PHE A 382 24.75 -11.09 19.77
CA PHE A 382 24.93 -11.46 21.17
C PHE A 382 25.71 -10.41 21.96
N HIS A 383 25.98 -9.24 21.36
CA HIS A 383 26.84 -8.22 21.96
C HIS A 383 26.37 -7.83 23.37
N ASP A 384 25.06 -7.62 23.54
CA ASP A 384 24.39 -7.30 24.81
C ASP A 384 24.34 -8.46 25.82
N LEU A 385 24.66 -9.69 25.41
CA LEU A 385 24.66 -10.87 26.27
C LEU A 385 26.06 -11.26 26.75
N ARG A 386 27.12 -10.69 26.16
CA ARG A 386 28.52 -11.03 26.50
C ARG A 386 28.86 -10.69 27.95
N ASP A 387 28.31 -9.59 28.47
CA ASP A 387 28.59 -9.09 29.82
C ASP A 387 27.57 -9.57 30.87
N LYS A 388 26.59 -10.41 30.48
CA LYS A 388 25.53 -10.91 31.37
C LYS A 388 25.86 -12.29 31.94
N SER A 389 25.43 -12.56 33.17
CA SER A 389 25.58 -13.89 33.79
C SER A 389 24.62 -14.92 33.18
N ASP A 390 24.98 -16.21 33.22
CA ASP A 390 24.18 -17.27 32.61
C ASP A 390 22.83 -17.46 33.29
N ASP A 391 22.77 -17.25 34.60
CA ASP A 391 21.53 -17.36 35.36
C ASP A 391 20.57 -16.22 34.99
N LEU A 392 21.09 -15.02 34.75
CA LEU A 392 20.29 -13.90 34.25
C LEU A 392 19.80 -14.16 32.82
N VAL A 393 20.61 -14.78 31.95
CA VAL A 393 20.17 -15.18 30.60
C VAL A 393 19.11 -16.30 30.65
N LYS A 394 19.20 -17.25 31.58
CA LYS A 394 18.17 -18.27 31.80
C LYS A 394 16.86 -17.65 32.33
N GLU A 395 16.95 -16.69 33.24
CA GLU A 395 15.77 -15.96 33.72
C GLU A 395 15.09 -15.19 32.58
N MET A 396 15.88 -14.50 31.75
CA MET A 396 15.38 -13.86 30.53
C MET A 396 14.72 -14.87 29.58
N LEU A 397 15.28 -16.08 29.44
CA LEU A 397 14.72 -17.14 28.61
C LEU A 397 13.35 -17.61 29.12
N GLU A 398 13.24 -17.92 30.41
CA GLU A 398 11.99 -18.39 31.02
C GLU A 398 10.91 -17.31 30.97
N LYS A 399 11.27 -16.04 31.22
CA LYS A 399 10.36 -14.90 31.03
C LYS A 399 9.87 -14.80 29.58
N THR A 400 10.79 -14.91 28.62
CA THR A 400 10.44 -14.84 27.18
C THR A 400 9.51 -15.98 26.76
N LYS A 401 9.68 -17.21 27.31
CA LYS A 401 8.77 -18.33 27.08
C LYS A 401 7.39 -18.09 27.66
N ALA A 402 7.31 -17.55 28.88
CA ALA A 402 6.04 -17.22 29.52
C ALA A 402 5.26 -16.18 28.69
N ASP A 403 5.92 -15.09 28.30
CA ASP A 403 5.35 -14.04 27.45
C ASP A 403 4.88 -14.62 26.10
N MET A 404 5.65 -15.55 25.51
CA MET A 404 5.30 -16.21 24.25
C MET A 404 3.98 -16.98 24.36
N ILE A 405 3.81 -17.76 25.43
CA ILE A 405 2.59 -18.53 25.68
C ILE A 405 1.39 -17.60 25.87
N GLU A 406 1.56 -16.49 26.57
CA GLU A 406 0.51 -15.49 26.76
C GLU A 406 0.06 -14.88 25.42
N VAL A 407 1.01 -14.44 24.60
CA VAL A 407 0.71 -13.84 23.29
C VAL A 407 0.07 -14.88 22.35
N GLU A 408 0.50 -16.14 22.37
CA GLU A 408 -0.12 -17.21 21.58
C GLU A 408 -1.59 -17.43 21.92
N LYS A 409 -1.94 -17.45 23.20
CA LYS A 409 -3.34 -17.55 23.65
C LYS A 409 -4.18 -16.38 23.12
N VAL A 410 -3.65 -15.16 23.19
CA VAL A 410 -4.32 -13.96 22.65
C VAL A 410 -4.51 -14.07 21.13
N VAL A 411 -3.49 -14.54 20.39
CA VAL A 411 -3.58 -14.73 18.94
C VAL A 411 -4.64 -15.77 18.58
N GLN A 412 -4.72 -16.89 19.30
CA GLN A 412 -5.75 -17.92 19.09
C GLN A 412 -7.16 -17.39 19.35
N ALA A 413 -7.35 -16.65 20.45
CA ALA A 413 -8.64 -16.03 20.78
C ALA A 413 -9.08 -15.00 19.72
N LEU A 414 -8.16 -14.16 19.23
CA LEU A 414 -8.46 -13.20 18.18
C LEU A 414 -8.77 -13.87 16.83
N ASP A 415 -8.11 -14.98 16.48
CA ASP A 415 -8.40 -15.67 15.21
C ASP A 415 -9.74 -16.40 15.26
N SER A 416 -10.13 -16.97 16.41
CA SER A 416 -11.47 -17.56 16.59
C SER A 416 -12.56 -16.48 16.55
N GLU A 417 -12.33 -15.33 17.18
CA GLU A 417 -13.23 -14.17 17.10
C GLU A 417 -13.36 -13.66 15.65
N ARG A 418 -12.25 -13.57 14.91
CA ARG A 418 -12.25 -13.19 13.49
C ARG A 418 -13.04 -14.16 12.65
N GLN A 419 -12.83 -15.47 12.82
CA GLN A 419 -13.53 -16.51 12.07
C GLN A 419 -15.04 -16.44 12.32
N SER A 420 -15.44 -16.26 13.58
CA SER A 420 -16.85 -16.07 13.97
C SER A 420 -17.47 -14.84 13.29
N ASN A 421 -16.79 -13.68 13.34
CA ASN A 421 -17.26 -12.46 12.69
C ASN A 421 -17.34 -12.57 11.15
N VAL A 422 -16.38 -13.26 10.52
CA VAL A 422 -16.40 -13.51 9.06
C VAL A 422 -17.57 -14.42 8.68
N ARG A 423 -17.79 -15.50 9.43
CA ARG A 423 -18.91 -16.42 9.22
C ARG A 423 -20.24 -15.68 9.35
N MET A 424 -20.38 -14.86 10.40
CA MET A 424 -21.55 -14.02 10.64
C MET A 424 -21.81 -13.04 9.48
N ALA A 425 -20.80 -12.31 9.03
CA ALA A 425 -20.94 -11.37 7.91
C ALA A 425 -21.28 -12.06 6.59
N LYS A 426 -20.71 -13.24 6.33
CA LYS A 426 -21.01 -14.03 5.13
C LYS A 426 -22.45 -14.55 5.14
N ALA A 427 -22.89 -15.10 6.28
CA ALA A 427 -24.26 -15.60 6.44
C ALA A 427 -25.29 -14.45 6.29
N MET A 428 -25.05 -13.29 6.91
CA MET A 428 -25.92 -12.11 6.74
C MET A 428 -25.99 -11.65 5.28
N ARG A 429 -24.88 -11.64 4.55
CA ARG A 429 -24.88 -11.28 3.12
C ARG A 429 -25.68 -12.25 2.27
N GLY A 430 -25.52 -13.56 2.47
CA GLY A 430 -26.29 -14.58 1.74
C GLY A 430 -27.79 -14.37 1.90
N VAL A 431 -28.27 -14.19 3.13
CA VAL A 431 -29.69 -13.93 3.40
C VAL A 431 -30.19 -12.62 2.76
N ILE A 432 -29.36 -11.57 2.75
CA ILE A 432 -29.73 -10.28 2.13
C ILE A 432 -29.83 -10.41 0.61
N GLU A 433 -28.92 -11.16 -0.02
CA GLU A 433 -28.88 -11.37 -1.47
C GLU A 433 -30.08 -12.18 -1.96
N GLU A 434 -30.39 -13.29 -1.28
CA GLU A 434 -31.53 -14.16 -1.60
C GLU A 434 -32.88 -13.50 -1.35
N THR A 435 -32.98 -12.58 -0.38
CA THR A 435 -34.22 -11.81 -0.13
C THR A 435 -34.31 -10.52 -0.94
N SER A 436 -33.32 -10.20 -1.77
CA SER A 436 -33.24 -8.90 -2.45
C SER A 436 -34.29 -8.72 -3.54
N ASP A 437 -34.59 -9.76 -4.31
CA ASP A 437 -35.57 -9.69 -5.40
C ASP A 437 -37.00 -9.57 -4.86
N LEU A 438 -37.33 -10.32 -3.82
CA LEU A 438 -38.60 -10.19 -3.08
C LEU A 438 -38.78 -8.76 -2.52
N ARG A 439 -37.71 -8.11 -2.06
CA ARG A 439 -37.77 -6.71 -1.58
C ARG A 439 -37.98 -5.70 -2.71
N LYS A 440 -37.41 -5.93 -3.90
CA LYS A 440 -37.61 -5.04 -5.06
C LYS A 440 -39.07 -5.09 -5.52
N GLU A 441 -39.64 -6.29 -5.63
CA GLU A 441 -41.05 -6.49 -5.97
C GLU A 441 -41.98 -5.90 -4.92
N HIS A 442 -41.68 -6.10 -3.63
CA HIS A 442 -42.48 -5.49 -2.57
C HIS A 442 -42.46 -3.94 -2.63
N LYS A 443 -41.30 -3.35 -2.97
CA LYS A 443 -41.16 -1.89 -3.11
C LYS A 443 -41.90 -1.35 -4.33
N SER A 444 -41.88 -2.05 -5.47
CA SER A 444 -42.60 -1.61 -6.67
C SER A 444 -44.12 -1.61 -6.44
N ILE A 445 -44.65 -2.64 -5.78
CA ILE A 445 -46.08 -2.71 -5.43
C ILE A 445 -46.49 -1.53 -4.53
N ILE A 446 -45.66 -1.17 -3.53
CA ILE A 446 -45.95 -0.02 -2.65
C ILE A 446 -46.01 1.31 -3.42
N ILE A 447 -45.09 1.50 -4.38
CA ILE A 447 -45.04 2.72 -5.19
C ILE A 447 -46.33 2.83 -6.04
N ASN A 448 -46.71 1.75 -6.73
CA ASN A 448 -47.93 1.69 -7.54
C ASN A 448 -49.19 1.94 -6.69
N LEU A 449 -49.23 1.43 -5.46
CA LEU A 449 -50.37 1.59 -4.55
C LEU A 449 -50.54 3.04 -4.08
N LYS A 450 -49.43 3.77 -3.88
CA LYS A 450 -49.46 5.21 -3.58
C LYS A 450 -49.98 6.04 -4.76
N GLU A 451 -49.57 5.72 -5.98
CA GLU A 451 -50.04 6.42 -7.18
C GLU A 451 -51.54 6.18 -7.38
N ARG A 452 -52.00 4.93 -7.27
CA ARG A 452 -53.42 4.59 -7.39
C ARG A 452 -54.29 5.21 -6.30
N ASN A 453 -53.77 5.35 -5.07
CA ASN A 453 -54.48 6.09 -4.01
C ASN A 453 -54.76 7.54 -4.41
N LYS A 454 -53.77 8.22 -5.02
CA LYS A 454 -53.98 9.59 -5.51
C LYS A 454 -55.06 9.64 -6.59
N GLU A 455 -55.12 8.65 -7.47
CA GLU A 455 -56.17 8.58 -8.50
C GLU A 455 -57.55 8.31 -7.91
N ILE A 456 -57.65 7.37 -6.97
CA ILE A 456 -58.90 7.04 -6.27
C ILE A 456 -59.45 8.29 -5.56
N ASP A 457 -58.59 9.04 -4.86
CA ASP A 457 -59.00 10.26 -4.16
C ASP A 457 -59.45 11.36 -5.15
N LYS A 458 -58.78 11.52 -6.29
CA LYS A 458 -59.19 12.47 -7.35
C LYS A 458 -60.57 12.12 -7.93
N VAL A 459 -60.78 10.86 -8.30
CA VAL A 459 -62.06 10.38 -8.88
C VAL A 459 -63.17 10.52 -7.84
N LYS A 460 -62.91 10.15 -6.58
CA LYS A 460 -63.86 10.28 -5.49
C LYS A 460 -64.26 11.74 -5.24
N THR A 461 -63.30 12.65 -5.16
CA THR A 461 -63.56 14.08 -4.92
C THR A 461 -64.38 14.68 -6.06
N SER A 462 -64.07 14.34 -7.32
CA SER A 462 -64.80 14.82 -8.49
C SER A 462 -66.24 14.29 -8.53
N ARG A 463 -66.42 13.00 -8.24
CA ARG A 463 -67.74 12.37 -8.15
C ARG A 463 -68.58 12.97 -7.02
N ASP A 464 -68.00 13.11 -5.83
CA ASP A 464 -68.71 13.59 -4.65
C ASP A 464 -69.13 15.06 -4.80
N LYS A 465 -68.34 15.86 -5.52
CA LYS A 465 -68.71 17.23 -5.92
C LYS A 465 -69.92 17.25 -6.86
N ILE A 466 -69.96 16.40 -7.88
CA ILE A 466 -71.11 16.35 -8.79
C ILE A 466 -72.36 15.86 -8.05
N ASN A 467 -72.22 14.88 -7.17
CA ASN A 467 -73.32 14.37 -6.35
C ASN A 467 -73.79 15.35 -5.27
N SER A 468 -72.96 16.30 -4.83
CA SER A 468 -73.42 17.38 -3.95
C SER A 468 -74.26 18.41 -4.69
N ASP A 469 -73.96 18.63 -5.97
CA ASP A 469 -74.67 19.59 -6.81
C ASP A 469 -75.98 18.99 -7.36
N ILE A 470 -76.04 17.66 -7.57
CA ILE A 470 -77.20 16.93 -8.13
C ILE A 470 -77.59 15.80 -7.20
N ILE A 471 -78.72 16.00 -6.51
CA ILE A 471 -79.25 15.03 -5.53
C ILE A 471 -80.05 13.92 -6.22
N LEU A 472 -80.68 14.22 -7.36
CA LEU A 472 -81.56 13.28 -8.05
C LEU A 472 -80.73 12.19 -8.77
N PRO A 473 -81.04 10.90 -8.58
CA PRO A 473 -80.46 9.82 -9.37
C PRO A 473 -80.79 9.95 -10.86
N ILE A 474 -79.88 9.45 -11.73
CA ILE A 474 -80.03 9.56 -13.19
C ILE A 474 -81.38 9.05 -13.71
N HIS A 475 -81.87 7.92 -13.20
CA HIS A 475 -83.17 7.36 -13.61
C HIS A 475 -84.35 8.26 -13.22
N MET A 476 -84.29 8.97 -12.09
CA MET A 476 -85.34 9.91 -11.69
C MET A 476 -85.33 11.18 -12.53
N ILE A 477 -84.15 11.62 -12.98
CA ILE A 477 -84.01 12.73 -13.93
C ILE A 477 -84.58 12.33 -15.29
N GLU A 478 -84.32 11.11 -15.75
CA GLU A 478 -84.89 10.56 -17.00
C GLU A 478 -86.42 10.48 -16.94
N ASP A 479 -86.98 9.99 -15.83
CA ASP A 479 -88.42 9.95 -15.61
C ASP A 479 -89.05 11.35 -15.62
N GLU A 480 -88.44 12.33 -14.94
CA GLU A 480 -88.94 13.71 -14.93
C GLU A 480 -88.76 14.41 -16.29
N LEU A 481 -87.66 14.15 -17.01
CA LEU A 481 -87.46 14.62 -18.38
C LEU A 481 -88.58 14.12 -19.29
N ALA A 482 -88.91 12.83 -19.22
CA ALA A 482 -89.99 12.24 -20.00
C ALA A 482 -91.34 12.91 -19.67
N LYS A 483 -91.67 13.07 -18.38
CA LYS A 483 -92.93 13.71 -17.96
C LYS A 483 -93.04 15.17 -18.38
N VAL A 484 -91.94 15.92 -18.35
CA VAL A 484 -91.94 17.34 -18.73
C VAL A 484 -91.97 17.47 -20.24
N TYR A 485 -91.27 16.60 -20.98
CA TYR A 485 -91.35 16.53 -22.43
C TYR A 485 -92.77 16.26 -22.91
N THR A 486 -93.44 15.22 -22.38
CA THR A 486 -94.84 14.92 -22.71
C THR A 486 -95.75 16.13 -22.45
N ARG A 487 -95.59 16.80 -21.29
CA ARG A 487 -96.36 18.01 -20.96
C ARG A 487 -96.14 19.19 -21.92
N LEU A 488 -94.98 19.28 -22.55
CA LEU A 488 -94.62 20.35 -23.50
C LEU A 488 -95.00 20.03 -24.95
N THR A 489 -95.14 18.74 -25.31
CA THR A 489 -95.36 18.29 -26.70
C THR A 489 -96.74 17.69 -26.96
N GLU A 490 -97.56 17.49 -25.93
CA GLU A 490 -98.92 16.97 -26.05
C GLU A 490 -99.83 17.98 -26.78
N GLU A 491 -100.81 17.49 -27.56
CA GLU A 491 -101.74 18.35 -28.30
C GLU A 491 -102.55 19.22 -27.33
N ILE A 492 -102.49 20.54 -27.52
CA ILE A 492 -103.10 21.51 -26.63
C ILE A 492 -104.62 21.52 -26.85
N ASP A 493 -105.38 21.19 -25.81
CA ASP A 493 -106.84 21.39 -25.76
C ASP A 493 -107.17 22.89 -25.84
N ILE A 494 -108.03 23.27 -26.79
CA ILE A 494 -108.42 24.66 -27.11
C ILE A 494 -108.98 25.39 -25.87
N HIS A 495 -109.54 24.65 -24.90
CA HIS A 495 -110.10 25.21 -23.68
C HIS A 495 -109.11 25.27 -22.50
N ARG A 496 -107.87 24.77 -22.66
CA ARG A 496 -106.87 24.68 -21.59
C ARG A 496 -105.47 25.10 -22.05
N VAL A 497 -105.39 26.22 -22.76
CA VAL A 497 -104.12 26.80 -23.20
C VAL A 497 -103.28 27.24 -21.99
N PRO A 498 -102.07 26.68 -21.78
CA PRO A 498 -101.17 27.13 -20.74
C PRO A 498 -100.80 28.61 -20.94
N SER A 499 -100.70 29.38 -19.86
CA SER A 499 -100.16 30.74 -19.96
C SER A 499 -98.69 30.68 -20.39
N LEU A 500 -98.23 31.62 -21.22
CA LEU A 500 -96.83 31.77 -21.63
C LEU A 500 -95.84 31.69 -20.46
N SER A 501 -96.21 32.25 -19.29
CA SER A 501 -95.42 32.20 -18.06
C SER A 501 -95.16 30.78 -17.56
N ARG A 502 -96.16 29.90 -17.68
CA ARG A 502 -96.12 28.51 -17.21
C ARG A 502 -95.32 27.61 -18.16
N GLU A 503 -95.45 27.84 -19.46
CA GLU A 503 -94.60 27.18 -20.47
C GLU A 503 -93.14 27.57 -20.31
N LYS A 504 -92.83 28.86 -20.10
CA LYS A 504 -91.46 29.33 -19.83
C LYS A 504 -90.84 28.61 -18.63
N VAL A 505 -91.60 28.41 -17.55
CA VAL A 505 -91.13 27.66 -16.37
C VAL A 505 -90.90 26.18 -16.71
N GLN A 506 -91.78 25.54 -17.49
CA GLN A 506 -91.62 24.15 -17.89
C GLN A 506 -90.43 23.95 -18.84
N PHE A 507 -90.21 24.85 -19.80
CA PHE A 507 -89.02 24.85 -20.67
C PHE A 507 -87.74 25.10 -19.87
N SER A 508 -87.73 26.04 -18.92
CA SER A 508 -86.59 26.28 -18.03
C SER A 508 -86.26 25.02 -17.23
N TRP A 509 -87.27 24.41 -16.62
CA TRP A 509 -87.12 23.17 -15.85
C TRP A 509 -86.65 21.99 -16.73
N PHE A 510 -87.14 21.88 -17.96
CA PHE A 510 -86.69 20.86 -18.92
C PHE A 510 -85.21 21.01 -19.28
N LEU A 511 -84.75 22.24 -19.55
CA LEU A 511 -83.35 22.53 -19.84
C LEU A 511 -82.45 22.31 -18.61
N GLU A 512 -82.92 22.65 -17.41
CA GLU A 512 -82.24 22.33 -16.16
C GLU A 512 -82.09 20.81 -15.98
N LEU A 513 -83.16 20.04 -16.21
CA LEU A 513 -83.11 18.59 -16.16
C LEU A 513 -82.16 17.98 -17.20
N GLN A 514 -82.07 18.54 -18.42
CA GLN A 514 -81.09 18.10 -19.43
C GLN A 514 -79.65 18.37 -18.97
N ALA A 515 -79.40 19.55 -18.38
CA ALA A 515 -78.09 19.87 -17.81
C ALA A 515 -77.73 18.96 -16.61
N MET A 516 -78.72 18.66 -15.75
CA MET A 516 -78.58 17.71 -14.66
C MET A 516 -78.29 16.29 -15.16
N HIS A 517 -78.96 15.84 -16.24
CA HIS A 517 -78.73 14.52 -16.83
C HIS A 517 -77.29 14.35 -17.32
N GLY A 518 -76.77 15.34 -18.06
CA GLY A 518 -75.39 15.33 -18.54
C GLY A 518 -74.36 15.22 -17.42
N LYS A 519 -74.57 15.95 -16.31
CA LYS A 519 -73.72 15.89 -15.12
C LYS A 519 -73.90 14.62 -14.30
N ALA A 520 -75.12 14.11 -14.16
CA ALA A 520 -75.40 12.84 -13.46
C ALA A 520 -74.75 11.64 -14.18
N ARG A 521 -74.70 11.67 -15.51
CA ARG A 521 -73.97 10.68 -16.31
C ARG A 521 -72.47 10.71 -16.04
N GLU A 522 -71.86 11.90 -16.01
CA GLU A 522 -70.44 12.10 -15.64
C GLU A 522 -70.15 11.53 -14.24
N ALA A 523 -71.05 11.78 -13.27
CA ALA A 523 -70.94 11.23 -11.92
C ALA A 523 -70.99 9.69 -11.89
N SER A 524 -71.87 9.09 -12.69
CA SER A 524 -72.02 7.64 -12.81
C SER A 524 -70.77 6.97 -13.42
N GLU A 525 -70.20 7.58 -14.47
CA GLU A 525 -68.95 7.12 -15.10
C GLU A 525 -67.77 7.20 -14.12
N LEU A 526 -67.67 8.30 -13.36
CA LEU A 526 -66.67 8.43 -12.29
C LEU A 526 -66.89 7.41 -11.16
N HIS A 527 -68.13 7.10 -10.80
CA HIS A 527 -68.45 6.07 -9.81
C HIS A 527 -68.00 4.68 -10.28
N GLN A 528 -68.25 4.34 -11.54
CA GLN A 528 -67.81 3.08 -12.12
C GLN A 528 -66.29 2.96 -12.15
N ARG A 529 -65.59 4.05 -12.55
CA ARG A 529 -64.12 4.12 -12.52
C ARG A 529 -63.56 3.98 -11.11
N PHE A 530 -64.20 4.58 -10.11
CA PHE A 530 -63.84 4.41 -8.70
C PHE A 530 -63.95 2.96 -8.24
N ILE A 531 -65.02 2.24 -8.61
CA ILE A 531 -65.18 0.82 -8.28
C ILE A 531 -64.04 0.00 -8.86
N VAL A 532 -63.73 0.19 -10.16
CA VAL A 532 -62.63 -0.53 -10.83
C VAL A 532 -61.31 -0.33 -10.08
N LEU A 533 -60.92 0.92 -9.82
CA LEU A 533 -59.66 1.25 -9.14
C LEU A 533 -59.57 0.66 -7.73
N VAL A 534 -60.68 0.67 -6.96
CA VAL A 534 -60.74 0.09 -5.61
C VAL A 534 -60.64 -1.43 -5.66
N THR A 535 -61.25 -2.08 -6.66
CA THR A 535 -61.16 -3.55 -6.81
C THR A 535 -59.75 -4.02 -7.17
N GLU A 536 -59.07 -3.30 -8.07
CA GLU A 536 -57.66 -3.55 -8.41
C GLU A 536 -56.74 -3.32 -7.21
N GLN A 537 -56.95 -2.24 -6.47
CA GLN A 537 -56.21 -1.98 -5.24
C GLN A 537 -56.37 -3.10 -4.21
N LYS A 538 -57.59 -3.64 -4.02
CA LYS A 538 -57.81 -4.79 -3.13
C LYS A 538 -57.04 -6.04 -3.59
N LYS A 539 -56.90 -6.26 -4.90
CA LYS A 539 -56.09 -7.38 -5.45
C LYS A 539 -54.61 -7.19 -5.14
N GLU A 540 -54.07 -5.99 -5.33
CA GLU A 540 -52.66 -5.71 -5.01
C GLU A 540 -52.34 -5.76 -3.51
N ILE A 541 -53.24 -5.28 -2.64
CA ILE A 541 -53.08 -5.41 -1.19
C ILE A 541 -53.03 -6.90 -0.78
N LYS A 542 -53.84 -7.75 -1.40
CA LYS A 542 -53.80 -9.20 -1.17
C LYS A 542 -52.46 -9.81 -1.65
N ALA A 543 -51.98 -9.41 -2.82
CA ALA A 543 -50.67 -9.83 -3.31
C ALA A 543 -49.55 -9.40 -2.36
N LEU A 544 -49.59 -8.17 -1.85
CA LEU A 544 -48.61 -7.64 -0.91
C LEU A 544 -48.54 -8.47 0.39
N LYS A 545 -49.70 -8.85 0.96
CA LYS A 545 -49.74 -9.74 2.13
C LYS A 545 -49.13 -11.13 1.85
N LEU A 546 -49.35 -11.67 0.65
CA LEU A 546 -48.77 -12.95 0.24
C LEU A 546 -47.24 -12.85 0.08
N PHE A 547 -46.73 -11.73 -0.40
CA PHE A 547 -45.29 -11.47 -0.48
C PHE A 547 -44.67 -11.28 0.91
N GLU A 548 -45.34 -10.60 1.84
CA GLU A 548 -44.88 -10.49 3.22
C GLU A 548 -44.75 -11.87 3.88
N THR A 549 -45.74 -12.76 3.70
CA THR A 549 -45.66 -14.12 4.24
C THR A 549 -44.57 -14.95 3.58
N LYS A 550 -44.40 -14.85 2.25
CA LYS A 550 -43.32 -15.55 1.53
C LYS A 550 -41.93 -15.05 1.96
N HIS A 551 -41.77 -13.74 2.17
CA HIS A 551 -40.54 -13.17 2.67
C HIS A 551 -40.25 -13.62 4.10
N ASP A 552 -41.24 -13.56 5.01
CA ASP A 552 -41.09 -14.04 6.39
C ASP A 552 -40.75 -15.54 6.39
N GLU A 553 -41.41 -16.37 5.58
CA GLU A 553 -41.11 -17.80 5.44
C GLU A 553 -39.71 -18.07 4.89
N ALA A 554 -39.31 -17.38 3.82
CA ALA A 554 -37.96 -17.51 3.25
C ALA A 554 -36.89 -17.10 4.27
N THR A 555 -37.10 -16.00 5.00
CA THR A 555 -36.16 -15.59 6.05
C THR A 555 -36.11 -16.59 7.20
N THR A 556 -37.24 -17.21 7.60
CA THR A 556 -37.24 -18.23 8.65
C THR A 556 -36.54 -19.51 8.22
N LYS A 557 -36.74 -19.99 6.98
CA LYS A 557 -36.03 -21.17 6.44
C LYS A 557 -34.52 -20.94 6.38
N LEU A 558 -34.09 -19.75 6.00
CA LEU A 558 -32.67 -19.38 5.95
C LEU A 558 -32.08 -19.21 7.36
N LEU A 559 -32.85 -18.73 8.33
CA LEU A 559 -32.45 -18.66 9.74
C LEU A 559 -32.37 -20.04 10.42
N GLU A 560 -33.18 -21.00 9.98
CA GLU A 560 -33.11 -22.39 10.46
C GLU A 560 -31.85 -23.10 9.95
N ALA A 561 -31.38 -22.76 8.75
CA ALA A 561 -30.12 -23.27 8.20
C ALA A 561 -28.86 -22.71 8.92
N GLU A 562 -28.95 -21.52 9.51
CA GLU A 562 -27.83 -20.86 10.22
C GLU A 562 -28.26 -20.42 11.64
N PRO A 563 -28.21 -21.33 12.65
CA PRO A 563 -28.72 -21.08 14.00
C PRO A 563 -28.01 -19.93 14.75
N LEU A 564 -26.83 -19.52 14.28
CA LEU A 564 -26.05 -18.40 14.83
C LEU A 564 -26.66 -17.01 14.56
N LEU A 565 -27.63 -16.91 13.64
CA LEU A 565 -28.28 -15.66 13.25
C LEU A 565 -29.64 -15.42 13.94
N LYS A 566 -30.15 -16.40 14.69
CA LYS A 566 -31.52 -16.44 15.21
C LYS A 566 -31.90 -15.25 16.10
N ASP A 567 -30.93 -14.66 16.79
CA ASP A 567 -31.13 -13.55 17.74
C ASP A 567 -30.58 -12.20 17.25
N LYS A 568 -30.12 -12.11 16.00
CA LYS A 568 -29.44 -10.92 15.46
C LYS A 568 -30.24 -10.23 14.36
N SER A 569 -30.08 -8.90 14.22
CA SER A 569 -30.87 -8.14 13.25
C SER A 569 -30.21 -8.18 11.87
N ILE A 570 -30.80 -8.91 10.92
CA ILE A 570 -30.21 -9.10 9.59
C ILE A 570 -30.46 -7.85 8.73
N ASN A 571 -29.46 -6.96 8.70
CA ASN A 571 -29.47 -5.79 7.84
C ASN A 571 -28.06 -5.49 7.28
N ALA A 572 -28.02 -4.72 6.18
CA ALA A 572 -26.77 -4.40 5.50
C ALA A 572 -25.81 -3.56 6.36
N GLY A 573 -26.33 -2.80 7.34
CA GLY A 573 -25.53 -2.02 8.28
C GLY A 573 -24.80 -2.91 9.30
N GLU A 574 -25.49 -3.91 9.86
CA GLU A 574 -24.89 -4.90 10.75
C GLU A 574 -23.84 -5.75 10.03
N ALA A 575 -24.12 -6.21 8.81
CA ALA A 575 -23.13 -6.95 8.02
C ALA A 575 -21.84 -6.13 7.81
N LYS A 576 -21.95 -4.84 7.47
CA LYS A 576 -20.81 -3.92 7.36
C LYS A 576 -20.10 -3.68 8.70
N SER A 577 -20.84 -3.67 9.81
CA SER A 577 -20.27 -3.57 11.15
C SER A 577 -19.38 -4.78 11.48
N TYR A 578 -19.84 -5.99 11.16
CA TYR A 578 -19.04 -7.22 11.30
C TYR A 578 -17.81 -7.23 10.39
N ASP A 579 -17.90 -6.72 9.15
CA ASP A 579 -16.74 -6.55 8.29
C ASP A 579 -15.72 -5.57 8.89
N ARG A 580 -16.19 -4.43 9.44
CA ARG A 580 -15.31 -3.45 10.09
C ARG A 580 -14.63 -4.04 11.32
N ARG A 581 -15.36 -4.80 12.15
CA ARG A 581 -14.78 -5.54 13.28
C ARG A 581 -13.73 -6.54 12.81
N THR A 582 -14.02 -7.31 11.77
CA THR A 582 -13.08 -8.26 11.16
C THR A 582 -11.78 -7.56 10.72
N GLN A 583 -11.88 -6.39 10.07
CA GLN A 583 -10.71 -5.62 9.66
C GLN A 583 -9.90 -5.09 10.86
N ASN A 584 -10.56 -4.65 11.92
CA ASN A 584 -9.91 -4.20 13.15
C ASN A 584 -9.18 -5.36 13.85
N ILE A 585 -9.84 -6.52 14.01
CA ILE A 585 -9.22 -7.73 14.56
C ILE A 585 -8.03 -8.16 13.71
N GLN A 586 -8.11 -8.06 12.38
CA GLN A 586 -6.99 -8.37 11.50
C GLN A 586 -5.79 -7.42 11.68
N ARG A 587 -6.01 -6.15 12.06
CA ARG A 587 -4.92 -5.24 12.43
C ARG A 587 -4.30 -5.64 13.77
N ALA A 588 -5.12 -5.94 14.77
CA ALA A 588 -4.66 -6.41 16.08
C ALA A 588 -3.88 -7.74 15.96
N LEU A 589 -4.38 -8.71 15.19
CA LEU A 589 -3.68 -9.97 14.90
C LEU A 589 -2.32 -9.76 14.24
N ARG A 590 -2.18 -8.79 13.34
CA ARG A 590 -0.89 -8.48 12.72
C ARG A 590 0.12 -7.96 13.73
N GLN A 591 -0.31 -7.09 14.65
CA GLN A 591 0.54 -6.59 15.73
C GLN A 591 0.95 -7.72 16.67
N ARG A 592 -0.01 -8.50 17.19
CA ARG A 592 0.26 -9.62 18.11
C ARG A 592 1.11 -10.72 17.49
N ARG A 593 0.94 -11.05 16.21
CA ARG A 593 1.83 -11.97 15.51
C ARG A 593 3.24 -11.40 15.38
N GLY A 594 3.38 -10.09 15.16
CA GLY A 594 4.67 -9.39 15.19
C GLY A 594 5.36 -9.54 16.55
N ASP A 595 4.65 -9.31 17.65
CA ASP A 595 5.14 -9.48 19.02
C ASP A 595 5.56 -10.94 19.29
N LEU A 596 4.72 -11.91 18.88
CA LEU A 596 5.03 -13.32 18.98
C LEU A 596 6.31 -13.71 18.22
N HIS A 597 6.49 -13.16 17.02
CA HIS A 597 7.72 -13.38 16.25
C HIS A 597 8.95 -12.78 16.94
N LYS A 598 8.82 -11.61 17.60
CA LYS A 598 9.90 -11.03 18.42
C LYS A 598 10.29 -11.95 19.57
N LEU A 599 9.31 -12.44 20.33
CA LEU A 599 9.53 -13.36 21.46
C LEU A 599 10.14 -14.69 21.00
N ARG A 600 9.66 -15.28 19.89
CA ARG A 600 10.24 -16.51 19.33
C ARG A 600 11.70 -16.33 18.91
N ARG A 601 12.05 -15.17 18.35
CA ARG A 601 13.44 -14.85 17.99
C ARG A 601 14.31 -14.70 19.23
N GLU A 602 13.84 -13.94 20.23
CA GLU A 602 14.58 -13.73 21.47
C GLU A 602 14.79 -15.06 22.21
N ASN A 603 13.77 -15.90 22.29
CA ASN A 603 13.91 -17.26 22.84
C ASN A 603 14.99 -18.07 22.10
N GLY A 604 14.95 -18.08 20.77
CA GLY A 604 15.96 -18.76 19.96
C GLY A 604 17.38 -18.18 20.11
N ARG A 605 17.49 -16.85 20.30
CA ARG A 605 18.75 -16.14 20.53
C ARG A 605 19.35 -16.51 21.88
N LEU A 606 18.57 -16.43 22.96
CA LEU A 606 18.99 -16.79 24.31
C LEU A 606 19.36 -18.28 24.41
N GLU A 607 18.59 -19.18 23.79
CA GLU A 607 18.94 -20.61 23.70
C GLU A 607 20.26 -20.83 22.94
N ALA A 608 20.46 -20.15 21.81
CA ALA A 608 21.70 -20.28 21.04
C ALA A 608 22.92 -19.77 21.81
N TRP A 609 22.77 -18.68 22.58
CA TRP A 609 23.82 -18.16 23.47
C TRP A 609 24.20 -19.17 24.54
N LEU A 610 23.22 -19.71 25.26
CA LEU A 610 23.45 -20.72 26.30
C LEU A 610 24.12 -21.97 25.72
N ARG A 611 23.70 -22.45 24.54
CA ARG A 611 24.34 -23.58 23.84
C ARG A 611 25.78 -23.29 23.44
N LYS A 612 26.08 -22.06 22.98
CA LYS A 612 27.43 -21.66 22.57
C LYS A 612 28.38 -21.61 23.76
N LYS A 613 27.90 -21.19 24.94
CA LYS A 613 28.70 -21.12 26.16
C LYS A 613 28.85 -22.48 26.86
N SER A 614 27.82 -23.33 26.80
CA SER A 614 27.88 -24.71 27.31
C SER A 614 28.68 -25.66 26.40
N GLY A 615 28.88 -25.29 25.13
CA GLY A 615 29.47 -26.13 24.08
C GLY A 615 30.92 -25.79 23.76
N GLY A 616 31.82 -25.96 24.74
CA GLY A 616 33.27 -26.02 24.53
C GLY A 616 33.81 -27.44 24.34
N HIS A 617 33.12 -28.50 24.79
CA HIS A 617 33.60 -29.88 24.74
C HIS A 617 32.46 -30.87 24.43
N SER A 618 32.27 -31.23 23.17
CA SER A 618 31.80 -32.58 22.76
C SER A 618 31.67 -32.63 21.23
N HIS A 619 32.79 -32.80 20.54
CA HIS A 619 32.78 -33.20 19.14
C HIS A 619 33.30 -34.63 19.05
N GLU A 620 32.47 -35.62 19.41
CA GLU A 620 32.70 -37.00 18.97
C GLU A 620 31.46 -37.89 19.09
N LYS A 621 31.38 -38.83 18.14
CA LYS A 621 30.43 -39.96 17.98
C LYS A 621 29.09 -39.61 17.30
N SER A 622 28.60 -40.33 16.30
CA SER A 622 28.99 -41.63 15.72
C SER A 622 28.37 -41.76 14.33
N ARG A 623 29.20 -41.99 13.30
CA ARG A 623 28.77 -42.54 12.01
C ARG A 623 28.84 -44.07 12.10
N GLY A 624 27.75 -44.69 12.57
CA GLY A 624 27.56 -46.14 12.57
C GLY A 624 26.80 -46.60 11.34
N ARG A 625 27.53 -47.15 10.37
CA ARG A 625 27.07 -47.89 9.19
C ARG A 625 26.42 -49.20 9.65
N HIS A 626 25.16 -49.50 9.32
CA HIS A 626 24.65 -50.88 9.41
C HIS A 626 23.78 -51.27 8.21
N GLN A 627 24.20 -52.38 7.61
CA GLN A 627 23.62 -53.12 6.50
C GLN A 627 22.23 -53.67 6.83
N GLY A 628 21.40 -53.83 5.80
CA GLY A 628 20.09 -54.45 5.90
C GLY A 628 20.13 -55.95 6.16
N LYS A 629 19.07 -56.45 6.81
CA LYS A 629 18.47 -57.76 6.58
C LYS A 629 16.99 -57.71 6.96
N SER A 630 16.20 -58.38 6.12
CA SER A 630 14.74 -58.45 6.08
C SER A 630 14.15 -59.44 7.09
N ARG A 631 13.04 -59.11 7.78
CA ARG A 631 11.70 -59.76 7.66
C ARG A 631 10.72 -59.44 8.82
N ASN A 632 9.46 -59.27 8.40
CA ASN A 632 8.15 -59.52 9.06
C ASN A 632 7.55 -58.61 10.16
N ASN A 633 6.51 -57.88 9.72
CA ASN A 633 5.19 -57.62 10.32
C ASN A 633 5.04 -57.39 11.83
N LYS A 634 4.79 -56.12 12.19
CA LYS A 634 3.50 -55.68 12.78
C LYS A 634 3.39 -54.15 12.66
N SER A 635 2.18 -53.70 12.37
CA SER A 635 1.81 -52.33 12.04
C SER A 635 1.88 -51.40 13.26
N GLU A 636 2.88 -50.51 13.26
CA GLU A 636 2.87 -49.26 14.02
C GLU A 636 3.32 -48.13 13.09
N THR A 637 2.38 -47.26 12.72
CA THR A 637 2.62 -46.05 11.94
C THR A 637 3.37 -45.02 12.78
N LYS A 638 4.72 -45.09 12.75
CA LYS A 638 5.61 -44.01 13.20
C LYS A 638 5.48 -42.80 12.28
N THR A 639 4.97 -41.69 12.80
CA THR A 639 5.08 -40.35 12.22
C THR A 639 6.55 -39.91 12.24
N LYS A 640 7.15 -39.76 11.05
CA LYS A 640 8.43 -39.07 10.88
C LYS A 640 8.23 -37.57 11.12
N SER A 641 9.11 -36.98 11.92
CA SER A 641 9.23 -35.54 12.14
C SER A 641 9.59 -34.80 10.85
N SER A 642 8.57 -34.29 10.17
CA SER A 642 8.67 -33.14 9.27
C SER A 642 8.51 -31.86 10.12
N GLY A 643 9.04 -30.73 9.66
CA GLY A 643 8.98 -29.43 10.35
C GLY A 643 7.56 -28.94 10.69
N PRO A 644 7.43 -27.77 11.35
CA PRO A 644 6.15 -27.33 11.90
C PRO A 644 5.08 -27.27 10.81
N MET A 645 4.11 -28.17 10.94
CA MET A 645 2.96 -28.32 10.06
C MET A 645 2.26 -26.98 9.87
N THR A 646 1.90 -26.65 8.63
CA THR A 646 1.16 -25.43 8.34
C THR A 646 -0.31 -25.65 8.67
N LEU A 647 -1.00 -24.59 9.15
CA LEU A 647 -2.42 -24.62 9.52
C LEU A 647 -3.38 -25.02 8.37
N GLY A 648 -2.89 -25.20 7.14
CA GLY A 648 -3.66 -25.77 6.03
C GLY A 648 -3.91 -27.28 6.17
N ASP A 649 -3.02 -28.01 6.83
CA ASP A 649 -3.03 -29.48 6.85
C ASP A 649 -3.93 -30.06 7.99
N ILE A 650 -4.40 -29.21 8.91
CA ILE A 650 -5.30 -29.59 10.01
C ILE A 650 -6.78 -29.47 9.61
N SER A 651 -7.09 -28.67 8.57
CA SER A 651 -8.47 -28.49 8.10
C SER A 651 -9.07 -29.73 7.44
N GLY A 652 -8.24 -30.66 6.98
CA GLY A 652 -8.70 -31.92 6.36
C GLY A 652 -8.95 -33.07 7.35
N LEU A 653 -8.51 -32.94 8.60
CA LEU A 653 -8.67 -33.98 9.64
C LEU A 653 -9.87 -33.75 10.56
N LEU A 654 -10.44 -32.53 10.56
CA LEU A 654 -11.63 -32.18 11.36
C LEU A 654 -12.96 -32.42 10.65
N SER A 655 -12.95 -32.87 9.39
CA SER A 655 -14.17 -33.17 8.61
C SER A 655 -14.66 -34.62 8.74
N ALA A 656 -14.13 -35.41 9.67
CA ALA A 656 -14.41 -36.85 9.78
C ALA A 656 -15.09 -37.27 11.10
N ILE A 657 -15.62 -36.34 11.89
CA ILE A 657 -16.37 -36.65 13.11
C ILE A 657 -17.72 -35.91 13.06
N GLU A 658 -18.67 -36.51 12.36
CA GLU A 658 -20.10 -36.25 12.54
C GLU A 658 -20.76 -37.55 13.00
N SER A 659 -21.23 -37.56 14.25
CA SER A 659 -22.02 -38.64 14.84
C SER A 659 -23.51 -38.27 14.83
N GLU A 660 -24.32 -39.30 14.61
CA GLU A 660 -25.76 -39.38 14.41
C GLU A 660 -26.70 -38.59 15.36
N PRO A 661 -27.97 -38.35 14.93
CA PRO A 661 -28.93 -37.55 15.66
C PRO A 661 -29.68 -38.36 16.73
N THR A 662 -29.92 -37.75 17.89
CA THR A 662 -30.94 -38.22 18.84
C THR A 662 -32.13 -37.28 18.84
N SER A 663 -33.31 -37.89 18.80
CA SER A 663 -34.61 -37.25 18.79
C SER A 663 -34.98 -36.68 20.17
N LYS A 664 -35.63 -35.51 20.20
CA LYS A 664 -36.76 -35.20 21.12
C LYS A 664 -37.41 -33.84 20.83
N LYS A 665 -38.71 -33.82 21.10
CA LYS A 665 -39.73 -32.82 20.78
C LYS A 665 -39.59 -31.47 21.51
N GLU A 666 -39.90 -30.42 20.73
CA GLU A 666 -40.64 -29.19 21.02
C GLU A 666 -40.60 -28.50 22.40
N LYS A 667 -40.24 -27.20 22.36
CA LYS A 667 -41.06 -26.13 22.93
C LYS A 667 -40.84 -24.82 22.16
N ARG A 668 -41.92 -24.27 21.59
CA ARG A 668 -41.92 -22.96 20.90
C ARG A 668 -41.83 -21.84 21.94
N VAL A 669 -40.77 -21.03 21.87
CA VAL A 669 -40.67 -19.73 22.56
C VAL A 669 -40.46 -18.66 21.48
N SER A 670 -41.27 -17.61 21.53
CA SER A 670 -41.36 -16.57 20.51
C SER A 670 -40.09 -15.71 20.45
N SER A 671 -39.40 -15.71 19.30
CA SER A 671 -38.31 -14.76 19.02
C SER A 671 -38.87 -13.43 18.51
N LYS A 672 -38.33 -12.33 19.03
CA LYS A 672 -38.68 -10.95 18.66
C LYS A 672 -38.17 -10.64 17.25
N LYS A 673 -39.05 -10.88 16.28
CA LYS A 673 -39.18 -10.36 14.91
C LYS A 673 -38.04 -9.47 14.35
N ALA A 674 -37.26 -10.07 13.43
CA ALA A 674 -36.62 -9.39 12.30
C ALA A 674 -37.60 -9.31 11.10
N GLY A 675 -38.82 -8.81 11.34
CA GLY A 675 -39.84 -8.68 10.30
C GLY A 675 -39.83 -7.30 9.66
N MET A 676 -40.26 -7.22 8.39
CA MET A 676 -40.68 -5.97 7.78
C MET A 676 -41.66 -5.23 8.71
N ARG A 677 -41.56 -3.89 8.78
CA ARG A 677 -42.51 -3.06 9.53
C ARG A 677 -43.91 -3.39 9.00
N LYS A 678 -44.68 -4.16 9.78
CA LYS A 678 -46.08 -4.43 9.49
C LYS A 678 -46.77 -3.07 9.29
N LEU A 679 -47.38 -2.87 8.13
CA LEU A 679 -48.37 -1.81 7.98
C LEU A 679 -49.41 -2.03 9.08
N GLY A 680 -49.49 -1.07 10.01
CA GLY A 680 -50.54 -1.04 11.03
C GLY A 680 -51.87 -1.24 10.33
N ALA A 681 -52.75 -2.05 10.93
CA ALA A 681 -54.02 -2.43 10.35
C ALA A 681 -54.73 -1.19 9.80
N ILE A 682 -54.78 -1.06 8.48
CA ILE A 682 -55.68 -0.15 7.78
C ILE A 682 -57.07 -0.77 7.94
N GLY A 683 -57.58 -0.68 9.17
CA GLY A 683 -58.99 -0.89 9.46
C GLY A 683 -59.75 0.21 8.74
N SER A 684 -60.70 -0.19 7.92
CA SER A 684 -61.77 0.66 7.45
C SER A 684 -62.34 1.45 8.63
N ASN A 685 -62.09 2.77 8.69
CA ASN A 685 -62.90 3.67 9.50
C ASN A 685 -64.33 3.56 8.96
N ARG A 686 -65.13 2.68 9.57
CA ARG A 686 -66.59 2.76 9.48
C ARG A 686 -66.94 4.11 10.11
N GLY A 687 -67.51 4.99 9.29
CA GLY A 687 -67.96 6.30 9.72
C GLY A 687 -68.77 6.22 11.02
N THR A 688 -68.46 7.14 11.93
CA THR A 688 -69.23 7.39 13.14
C THR A 688 -70.69 7.65 12.76
N ARG A 689 -71.56 6.73 13.20
CA ARG A 689 -73.01 6.87 13.13
C ARG A 689 -73.40 8.08 13.99
N GLY A 690 -73.83 9.17 13.36
CA GLY A 690 -74.23 10.39 14.05
C GLY A 690 -75.34 10.11 15.06
N GLN A 691 -75.03 10.22 16.35
CA GLN A 691 -76.03 10.28 17.39
C GLN A 691 -76.68 11.66 17.35
N TYR A 692 -77.98 11.66 17.12
CA TYR A 692 -78.88 12.79 17.27
C TYR A 692 -78.79 13.31 18.72
N LYS A 693 -78.30 14.54 18.91
CA LYS A 693 -78.44 15.25 20.20
C LYS A 693 -79.84 15.84 20.27
N LYS A 694 -80.66 15.30 21.18
CA LYS A 694 -81.89 15.95 21.65
C LYS A 694 -81.52 17.28 22.31
N LYS A 695 -82.14 18.37 21.85
CA LYS A 695 -82.22 19.63 22.60
C LYS A 695 -83.11 19.42 23.82
N GLU A 696 -82.59 19.69 25.00
CA GLU A 696 -83.41 20.09 26.14
C GLU A 696 -83.04 21.53 26.52
N ARG A 697 -84.11 22.34 26.55
CA ARG A 697 -84.35 23.69 27.08
C ARG A 697 -83.22 24.70 27.09
#